data_AF-A0ABC9GBK0-F1
#
_entry.id   AF-A0ABC9GBK0-F1
#
_cell.length_a   1.000
_cell.length_b   1.000
_cell.length_c   1.000
_cell.angle_alpha   90.00
_cell.angle_beta   90.00
_cell.angle_gamma   90.00
#
_symmetry.space_group_name_H-M   'P 1'
#
loop_
_entity.id
_entity.type
_entity.pdbx_description
1 polymer ?
#
loop_
_entity_poly.entity_id
_entity_poly.type
_entity_poly.pdbx_seq_one_letter_code
_entity_poly.pdbx_strand_id
1 'polypeptide(L)'
;MAPAKERLQNLLALLLFIGCLLIDAAAAKLNTTALCLPDQVSSLLQLKASFIGDDNLPSWQVGTDCCHWEGVTCDMAVGRVISLDLGELHLMSNRLDPVLFNLTSLRNLSLAFNDFDGVPLPDFGLERLTDIIHLNLSYANFMGQIPIGIAFLKNLVTVDLSGNNYDLYLQRPSFQTFMANMSNLRELYLDEVDFQGSRSTWSTVLADSVPQLQILSLSDCDLSGSIHHSFSRLRSLTVINLGGISELAGEVPEYFSELSSLRTLDISGSNFEGKFPTKIFQLKNLRTLDLSYNPMLSVRLTYFPARNNLETLNLAWTDFSYDMPSSFANLETLKTLGLNTMGIDNELPSLISTQLPLLDDLLLQLIGSDLKSPVLSWLSNLTRLTHLELDGYDFSQSVPTWIGKLTRLKSLTMGNCNFSVQNPYQIGNLTKLTKLEFWSCDFSEQRMPSWIGNLTKLTSLFIDTCNFSGTIPSTIGNLIQLEELIVLSSNISGKVPKFLFALPLLQSLILAENQLVGPLEDIPDPLSSPLRSIELLGNQLTGSIPKSFFQLMNLQSLGLGSNKLTDTIELGSIWRLTSLTYLDLGDNMISLVTEKEGDIILSHSLKIQYLNLASCNLTNIPASFKYLDALQVLDLSNNQIEGAIPSWVWERRLGTLNLSYNMFTTLEKLPIVQMTNLNYLDLSSNRLQGSIPIPLTSSDLAVLDYSNNNFSSIESNFGRYFRNAIYINLSINKLSGHIPLTICSLSNLDIMDLSYNYFSGAIPSCLMERVGLSILKLRQNKLYGVLPENIIEGCKLQTIDLNGNQIEGALPRSLANCQDLEVFDVGNNQIVDSFPSWMGTLPKLRILVLRSNQLNGTIRDLRNGYQQFTSLQIIDLASNHFSGDLHSELFDNLTEMMNNSNNEGRILEHHNNSTWEPVYQDTVSVTFKDATLSVTRILTAFKVIDFSNNSFEGSIPGSIGRLVSLHGLSLSYNNFRGQIPSQLGNLTRLESMDLSCNNLLGEIPQEFTSLTSLSWLNLSHNNLSGRIPQGNQFLTFPSSSFEGNADLCGIQLSKECGTQGPDSTTRSTLAPKHNTLWQDRFDAIILFICVGLGFGVGFALAVIFGPFYHIEGCLCKHM
;
A
#
# COMPACT_ATOMS: atom_id res chain seq x y z
N MET A 1 47.13 51.68 58.73
CA MET A 1 45.78 51.70 59.32
C MET A 1 44.81 51.14 58.31
N ALA A 2 43.84 50.32 58.66
CA ALA A 2 43.97 49.05 59.34
C ALA A 2 42.91 48.16 58.66
N PRO A 3 43.18 46.86 58.56
CA PRO A 3 42.41 45.91 57.79
C PRO A 3 41.31 45.32 58.69
N ALA A 4 40.04 45.60 58.39
CA ALA A 4 38.92 45.05 59.15
C ALA A 4 37.94 44.21 58.33
N LYS A 5 37.98 44.29 56.98
CA LYS A 5 36.97 43.63 56.14
C LYS A 5 37.40 42.26 55.61
N GLU A 6 38.66 42.10 55.19
CA GLU A 6 39.19 40.79 54.75
C GLU A 6 39.39 39.80 55.91
N ARG A 7 39.71 40.28 57.12
CA ARG A 7 39.83 39.42 58.30
C ARG A 7 38.49 38.84 58.75
N LEU A 8 37.37 39.51 58.50
CA LEU A 8 36.05 39.03 58.88
C LEU A 8 35.52 37.96 57.90
N GLN A 9 35.77 38.12 56.59
CA GLN A 9 35.42 37.11 55.60
C GLN A 9 36.29 35.85 55.71
N ASN A 10 37.59 36.02 56.01
CA ASN A 10 38.46 34.87 56.25
C ASN A 10 38.21 34.20 57.61
N LEU A 11 37.77 34.93 58.66
CA LEU A 11 37.31 34.31 59.91
C LEU A 11 35.99 33.56 59.75
N LEU A 12 35.04 34.08 58.96
CA LEU A 12 33.78 33.39 58.66
C LEU A 12 34.02 32.14 57.81
N ALA A 13 34.92 32.20 56.83
CA ALA A 13 35.34 31.03 56.07
C ALA A 13 36.07 30.01 56.95
N LEU A 14 36.95 30.44 57.87
CA LEU A 14 37.65 29.55 58.79
C LEU A 14 36.73 28.95 59.86
N LEU A 15 35.72 29.70 60.34
CA LEU A 15 34.72 29.21 61.30
C LEU A 15 33.69 28.27 60.64
N LEU A 16 33.36 28.47 59.36
CA LEU A 16 32.58 27.53 58.57
C LEU A 16 33.40 26.26 58.24
N PHE A 17 34.70 26.40 58.00
CA PHE A 17 35.60 25.26 57.74
C PHE A 17 35.87 24.45 59.02
N ILE A 18 36.07 25.11 60.17
CA ILE A 18 36.20 24.45 61.49
C ILE A 18 34.85 23.91 61.96
N GLY A 19 33.73 24.57 61.60
CA GLY A 19 32.38 24.07 61.80
C GLY A 19 32.11 22.77 61.03
N CYS A 20 32.53 22.68 59.76
CA CYS A 20 32.49 21.43 58.99
C CYS A 20 33.41 20.35 59.57
N LEU A 21 34.64 20.70 59.98
CA LEU A 21 35.59 19.73 60.56
C LEU A 21 35.17 19.21 61.96
N LEU A 22 34.40 19.99 62.73
CA LEU A 22 33.85 19.55 64.02
C LEU A 22 32.53 18.79 63.89
N ILE A 23 31.76 19.00 62.82
CA ILE A 23 30.62 18.16 62.46
C ILE A 23 31.11 16.78 61.98
N ASP A 24 32.22 16.75 61.22
CA ASP A 24 32.87 15.48 60.82
C ASP A 24 33.50 14.73 62.00
N ALA A 25 34.01 15.44 63.02
CA ALA A 25 34.57 14.80 64.23
C ALA A 25 33.51 14.30 65.23
N ALA A 26 32.27 14.79 65.16
CA ALA A 26 31.16 14.30 65.98
C ALA A 26 30.37 13.14 65.33
N ALA A 27 30.54 12.92 64.02
CA ALA A 27 29.96 11.81 63.27
C ALA A 27 30.80 10.51 63.33
N ALA A 28 31.96 10.52 64.00
CA ALA A 28 32.73 9.32 64.31
C ALA A 28 32.12 8.57 65.52
N LYS A 29 30.85 8.18 65.41
CA LYS A 29 30.20 7.18 66.27
C LYS A 29 29.54 6.13 65.37
N LEU A 30 30.29 5.05 65.13
CA LEU A 30 29.88 3.78 64.52
C LEU A 30 28.82 3.88 63.39
N ASN A 31 29.26 4.17 62.17
CA ASN A 31 28.55 3.66 61.00
C ASN A 31 29.09 2.26 60.68
N THR A 32 28.49 1.24 61.27
CA THR A 32 28.55 -0.10 60.68
C THR A 32 27.73 -0.06 59.40
N THR A 33 28.37 0.15 58.24
CA THR A 33 27.74 -0.06 56.94
C THR A 33 27.29 -1.52 56.87
N ALA A 34 25.98 -1.75 56.70
CA ALA A 34 25.48 -3.10 56.53
C ALA A 34 25.98 -3.65 55.18
N LEU A 35 26.63 -4.81 55.21
CA LEU A 35 27.01 -5.54 53.99
C LEU A 35 25.76 -5.98 53.24
N CYS A 36 25.85 -6.11 51.91
CA CYS A 36 24.79 -6.68 51.09
C CYS A 36 24.32 -8.03 51.64
N LEU A 37 23.00 -8.20 51.78
CA LEU A 37 22.45 -9.44 52.33
C LEU A 37 22.70 -10.63 51.38
N PRO A 38 22.98 -11.85 51.91
CA PRO A 38 23.33 -13.00 51.07
C PRO A 38 22.28 -13.39 50.01
N ASP A 39 20.99 -13.20 50.30
CA ASP A 39 19.89 -13.47 49.36
C ASP A 39 19.90 -12.49 48.18
N GLN A 40 20.26 -11.23 48.43
CA GLN A 40 20.40 -10.19 47.40
C GLN A 40 21.59 -10.52 46.48
N VAL A 41 22.74 -10.86 47.07
CA VAL A 41 23.94 -11.32 46.34
C VAL A 41 23.59 -12.53 45.47
N SER A 42 22.88 -13.52 46.02
CA SER A 42 22.49 -14.73 45.28
C SER A 42 21.55 -14.41 44.11
N SER A 43 20.58 -13.51 44.30
CA SER A 43 19.65 -13.12 43.24
C SER A 43 20.34 -12.37 42.12
N LEU A 44 21.26 -11.46 42.45
CA LEU A 44 22.05 -10.72 41.46
C LEU A 44 23.01 -11.65 40.69
N LEU A 45 23.71 -12.57 41.35
CA LEU A 45 24.58 -13.53 40.63
C LEU A 45 23.79 -14.46 39.70
N GLN A 46 22.57 -14.85 40.10
CA GLN A 46 21.69 -15.63 39.23
C GLN A 46 21.19 -14.80 38.05
N LEU A 47 20.83 -13.52 38.27
CA LEU A 47 20.48 -12.61 37.20
C LEU A 47 21.65 -12.43 36.22
N LYS A 48 22.89 -12.27 36.72
CA LYS A 48 24.09 -12.20 35.87
C LYS A 48 24.24 -13.43 34.97
N ALA A 49 23.94 -14.63 35.49
CA ALA A 49 24.01 -15.87 34.72
C ALA A 49 22.93 -15.98 33.62
N SER A 50 21.94 -15.07 33.58
CA SER A 50 20.94 -15.03 32.52
C SER A 50 21.40 -14.27 31.27
N PHE A 51 22.42 -13.41 31.37
CA PHE A 51 22.96 -12.67 30.23
C PHE A 51 23.94 -13.52 29.41
N ILE A 52 23.96 -13.29 28.09
CA ILE A 52 24.79 -14.00 27.12
C ILE A 52 26.11 -13.25 26.94
N GLY A 53 27.25 -13.89 27.23
CA GLY A 53 28.60 -13.34 27.05
C GLY A 53 29.49 -13.53 28.29
N ASP A 54 30.74 -13.97 28.09
CA ASP A 54 31.65 -14.36 29.17
C ASP A 54 32.18 -13.18 30.02
N ASP A 55 32.11 -11.93 29.50
CA ASP A 55 32.66 -10.73 30.15
C ASP A 55 31.60 -9.73 30.68
N ASN A 56 30.32 -10.12 30.72
CA ASN A 56 29.26 -9.22 31.18
C ASN A 56 29.34 -8.95 32.70
N LEU A 57 29.20 -7.67 33.09
CA LEU A 57 29.18 -7.20 34.49
C LEU A 57 30.42 -7.65 35.30
N PRO A 58 31.63 -7.21 34.97
CA PRO A 58 32.88 -7.73 35.54
C PRO A 58 33.04 -7.45 37.04
N SER A 59 32.37 -6.40 37.56
CA SER A 59 32.40 -6.08 38.99
C SER A 59 31.57 -7.05 39.85
N TRP A 60 30.66 -7.82 39.25
CA TRP A 60 29.77 -8.75 39.96
C TRP A 60 30.51 -10.05 40.25
N GLN A 61 31.25 -10.09 41.37
CA GLN A 61 32.13 -11.18 41.74
C GLN A 61 31.71 -11.84 43.06
N VAL A 62 31.77 -13.17 43.08
CA VAL A 62 31.49 -13.97 44.29
C VAL A 62 32.42 -13.54 45.44
N GLY A 63 31.86 -13.29 46.62
CA GLY A 63 32.62 -12.91 47.82
C GLY A 63 32.93 -11.41 47.94
N THR A 64 32.50 -10.59 46.98
CA THR A 64 32.53 -9.11 47.09
C THR A 64 31.17 -8.57 47.52
N ASP A 65 31.15 -7.37 48.10
CA ASP A 65 29.93 -6.73 48.56
C ASP A 65 29.12 -6.15 47.39
N CYS A 66 27.90 -6.66 47.15
CA CYS A 66 27.09 -6.31 46.00
C CYS A 66 26.71 -4.82 45.94
N CYS A 67 26.74 -4.12 47.08
CA CYS A 67 26.44 -2.70 47.16
C CYS A 67 27.48 -1.81 46.47
N HIS A 68 28.61 -2.39 46.03
CA HIS A 68 29.64 -1.72 45.23
C HIS A 68 29.68 -2.23 43.78
N TRP A 69 28.73 -3.07 43.37
CA TRP A 69 28.67 -3.56 42.01
C TRP A 69 28.12 -2.49 41.06
N GLU A 70 28.63 -2.47 39.83
CA GLU A 70 28.11 -1.65 38.74
C GLU A 70 26.60 -1.85 38.61
N GLY A 71 25.87 -0.74 38.56
CA GLY A 71 24.41 -0.73 38.46
C GLY A 71 23.64 -1.04 39.76
N VAL A 72 24.31 -1.38 40.88
CA VAL A 72 23.62 -1.76 42.13
C VAL A 72 23.75 -0.63 43.17
N THR A 73 22.63 -0.22 43.76
CA THR A 73 22.62 0.66 44.94
C THR A 73 21.83 0.03 46.08
N CYS A 74 22.38 0.08 47.30
CA CYS A 74 21.76 -0.47 48.50
C CYS A 74 21.30 0.59 49.49
N ASP A 75 20.36 0.22 50.35
CA ASP A 75 20.13 0.91 51.62
C ASP A 75 21.27 0.59 52.58
N MET A 76 22.14 1.57 52.83
CA MET A 76 23.35 1.42 53.66
C MET A 76 23.06 1.06 55.12
N ALA A 77 21.83 1.25 55.61
CA ALA A 77 21.44 0.90 56.97
C ALA A 77 21.04 -0.58 57.09
N VAL A 78 20.58 -1.22 56.01
CA VAL A 78 19.97 -2.57 56.05
C VAL A 78 20.64 -3.56 55.08
N GLY A 79 21.42 -3.10 54.11
CA GLY A 79 22.13 -3.95 53.14
C GLY A 79 21.23 -4.56 52.06
N ARG A 80 20.05 -3.97 51.79
CA ARG A 80 19.13 -4.41 50.72
C ARG A 80 19.29 -3.58 49.47
N VAL A 81 19.12 -4.20 48.30
CA VAL A 81 19.17 -3.51 47.01
C VAL A 81 17.91 -2.66 46.82
N ILE A 82 18.11 -1.37 46.53
CA ILE A 82 17.04 -0.38 46.31
C ILE A 82 17.06 0.22 44.91
N SER A 83 18.18 0.12 44.19
CA SER A 83 18.26 0.48 42.77
C SER A 83 19.03 -0.59 42.02
N LEU A 84 18.50 -0.99 40.86
CA LEU A 84 19.19 -1.79 39.88
C LEU A 84 19.09 -1.08 38.53
N ASP A 85 20.19 -0.48 38.09
CA ASP A 85 20.30 0.23 36.83
C ASP A 85 21.34 -0.46 35.94
N LEU A 86 20.85 -1.23 34.98
CA LEU A 86 21.64 -1.94 34.00
C LEU A 86 21.47 -1.33 32.60
N GLY A 87 20.96 -0.10 32.51
CA GLY A 87 20.67 0.56 31.24
C GLY A 87 21.94 0.84 30.42
N GLU A 88 21.81 0.79 29.09
CA GLU A 88 22.90 1.13 28.12
C GLU A 88 24.18 0.29 28.27
N LEU A 89 24.12 -0.86 28.96
CA LEU A 89 25.25 -1.77 29.12
C LEU A 89 25.39 -2.75 27.95
N HIS A 90 24.54 -2.63 26.92
CA HIS A 90 24.48 -3.52 25.75
C HIS A 90 24.41 -5.01 26.13
N LEU A 91 23.72 -5.31 27.23
CA LEU A 91 23.52 -6.68 27.70
C LEU A 91 22.59 -7.42 26.74
N MET A 92 22.94 -8.66 26.43
CA MET A 92 22.10 -9.55 25.63
C MET A 92 21.51 -10.63 26.53
N SER A 93 20.22 -10.90 26.41
CA SER A 93 19.55 -12.01 27.09
C SER A 93 18.41 -12.54 26.24
N ASN A 94 18.11 -13.84 26.36
CA ASN A 94 16.95 -14.46 25.71
C ASN A 94 15.77 -14.68 26.66
N ARG A 95 15.76 -13.99 27.81
CA ARG A 95 14.70 -14.01 28.83
C ARG A 95 14.88 -12.89 29.86
N LEU A 96 13.80 -12.50 30.54
CA LEU A 96 13.87 -11.78 31.80
C LEU A 96 13.79 -12.77 32.98
N ASP A 97 14.89 -12.95 33.72
CA ASP A 97 14.93 -13.94 34.80
C ASP A 97 14.00 -13.57 35.97
N PRO A 98 13.06 -14.44 36.38
CA PRO A 98 12.14 -14.17 37.49
C PRO A 98 12.82 -13.90 38.83
N VAL A 99 14.10 -14.26 39.00
CA VAL A 99 14.88 -13.96 40.21
C VAL A 99 14.96 -12.46 40.48
N LEU A 100 14.87 -11.62 39.44
CA LEU A 100 14.80 -10.17 39.56
C LEU A 100 13.67 -9.74 40.52
N PHE A 101 12.52 -10.41 40.44
CA PHE A 101 11.34 -10.10 41.25
C PHE A 101 11.45 -10.51 42.72
N ASN A 102 12.58 -11.10 43.14
CA ASN A 102 12.88 -11.35 44.56
C ASN A 102 13.53 -10.13 45.23
N LEU A 103 14.03 -9.15 44.47
CA LEU A 103 14.58 -7.90 45.00
C LEU A 103 13.46 -6.91 45.36
N THR A 104 12.59 -7.30 46.30
CA THR A 104 11.32 -6.58 46.58
C THR A 104 11.48 -5.18 47.18
N SER A 105 12.70 -4.81 47.63
CA SER A 105 13.01 -3.47 48.12
C SER A 105 13.44 -2.49 47.02
N LEU A 106 13.41 -2.92 45.75
CA LEU A 106 13.70 -2.07 44.59
C LEU A 106 12.74 -0.88 44.52
N ARG A 107 13.33 0.30 44.39
CA ARG A 107 12.68 1.59 44.13
C ARG A 107 12.94 2.08 42.71
N ASN A 108 14.05 1.68 42.11
CA ASN A 108 14.41 2.00 40.74
C ASN A 108 14.87 0.73 40.02
N LEU A 109 14.28 0.46 38.86
CA LEU A 109 14.67 -0.62 37.97
C LEU A 109 14.81 -0.06 36.55
N SER A 110 16.01 -0.16 35.99
CA SER A 110 16.30 0.21 34.62
C SER A 110 17.01 -0.94 33.91
N LEU A 111 16.39 -1.40 32.80
CA LEU A 111 16.95 -2.38 31.86
C LEU A 111 17.05 -1.78 30.45
N ALA A 112 16.95 -0.45 30.33
CA ALA A 112 16.80 0.23 29.05
C ALA A 112 18.00 0.05 28.12
N PHE A 113 17.78 0.14 26.80
CA PHE A 113 18.84 0.05 25.78
C PHE A 113 19.74 -1.19 25.91
N ASN A 114 19.13 -2.31 26.31
CA ASN A 114 19.72 -3.65 26.24
C ASN A 114 18.98 -4.45 25.16
N ASP A 115 19.39 -5.70 24.92
CA ASP A 115 18.74 -6.55 23.94
C ASP A 115 18.21 -7.83 24.60
N PHE A 116 16.90 -7.87 24.84
CA PHE A 116 16.22 -9.05 25.36
C PHE A 116 15.65 -9.96 24.25
N ASP A 117 16.14 -9.82 23.01
CA ASP A 117 15.90 -10.74 21.90
C ASP A 117 14.41 -11.00 21.62
N GLY A 118 13.59 -9.94 21.66
CA GLY A 118 12.16 -10.01 21.36
C GLY A 118 11.38 -10.89 22.33
N VAL A 119 11.78 -11.02 23.59
CA VAL A 119 11.00 -11.83 24.55
C VAL A 119 9.78 -11.08 25.08
N PRO A 120 8.68 -11.79 25.41
CA PRO A 120 7.58 -11.17 26.10
C PRO A 120 7.90 -10.82 27.55
N LEU A 121 7.35 -9.72 28.04
CA LEU A 121 7.38 -9.38 29.45
C LEU A 121 6.64 -10.47 30.27
N PRO A 122 7.17 -10.88 31.44
CA PRO A 122 6.50 -11.90 32.26
C PRO A 122 5.11 -11.47 32.73
N ASP A 123 4.12 -12.36 32.56
CA ASP A 123 2.73 -12.11 32.97
C ASP A 123 2.56 -11.90 34.49
N PHE A 124 3.51 -12.41 35.29
CA PHE A 124 3.51 -12.38 36.76
C PHE A 124 4.91 -12.14 37.33
N GLY A 125 4.98 -11.60 38.54
CA GLY A 125 6.21 -11.32 39.29
C GLY A 125 6.48 -9.83 39.46
N LEU A 126 6.24 -9.00 38.43
CA LEU A 126 6.42 -7.55 38.49
C LEU A 126 5.60 -6.91 39.62
N GLU A 127 4.39 -7.40 39.86
CA GLU A 127 3.49 -6.93 40.93
C GLU A 127 4.07 -7.12 42.35
N ARG A 128 5.15 -7.91 42.52
CA ARG A 128 5.85 -8.10 43.80
C ARG A 128 6.78 -6.93 44.14
N LEU A 129 7.15 -6.09 43.18
CA LEU A 129 8.05 -4.95 43.37
C LEU A 129 7.29 -3.72 43.93
N THR A 130 6.60 -3.89 45.05
CA THR A 130 5.63 -2.88 45.55
C THR A 130 6.25 -1.54 45.95
N ASP A 131 7.55 -1.51 46.22
CA ASP A 131 8.30 -0.30 46.59
C ASP A 131 8.82 0.48 45.37
N ILE A 132 8.57 0.01 44.15
CA ILE A 132 9.09 0.64 42.93
C ILE A 132 8.49 2.03 42.71
N ILE A 133 9.36 2.95 42.30
CA ILE A 133 9.06 4.36 42.02
C ILE A 133 9.36 4.67 40.55
N HIS A 134 10.46 4.15 40.02
CA HIS A 134 10.86 4.31 38.63
C HIS A 134 11.05 2.95 37.98
N LEU A 135 10.35 2.74 36.86
CA LEU A 135 10.47 1.56 36.02
C LEU A 135 10.82 2.01 34.61
N ASN A 136 11.98 1.58 34.12
CA ASN A 136 12.43 1.84 32.77
C ASN A 136 12.82 0.54 32.06
N LEU A 137 12.04 0.16 31.06
CA LEU A 137 12.25 -1.01 30.20
C LEU A 137 12.37 -0.61 28.72
N SER A 138 12.69 0.66 28.43
CA SER A 138 12.64 1.18 27.07
C SER A 138 13.76 0.71 26.17
N TYR A 139 13.46 0.59 24.88
CA TYR A 139 14.41 0.18 23.84
C TYR A 139 15.17 -1.10 24.21
N ALA A 140 14.52 -1.99 24.96
CA ALA A 140 15.09 -3.23 25.47
C ALA A 140 14.73 -4.47 24.60
N ASN A 141 14.07 -4.24 23.46
CA ASN A 141 13.61 -5.28 22.52
C ASN A 141 12.65 -6.30 23.18
N PHE A 142 11.71 -5.83 24.01
CA PHE A 142 10.60 -6.65 24.50
C PHE A 142 9.43 -6.60 23.51
N MET A 143 8.67 -7.69 23.39
CA MET A 143 7.46 -7.74 22.55
C MET A 143 6.22 -8.20 23.31
N GLY A 144 5.04 -8.08 22.70
CA GLY A 144 3.80 -8.64 23.21
C GLY A 144 3.00 -7.71 24.12
N GLN A 145 2.03 -8.31 24.82
CA GLN A 145 1.10 -7.60 25.69
C GLN A 145 1.81 -7.05 26.94
N ILE A 146 1.61 -5.76 27.24
CA ILE A 146 2.07 -5.17 28.50
C ILE A 146 1.30 -5.81 29.69
N PRO A 147 2.00 -6.43 30.67
CA PRO A 147 1.35 -7.16 31.76
C PRO A 147 0.55 -6.27 32.71
N ILE A 148 -0.61 -6.77 33.18
CA ILE A 148 -1.43 -6.08 34.19
C ILE A 148 -0.69 -5.87 35.52
N GLY A 149 0.35 -6.67 35.80
CA GLY A 149 1.14 -6.61 37.03
C GLY A 149 1.69 -5.19 37.33
N ILE A 150 2.09 -4.45 36.29
CA ILE A 150 2.62 -3.08 36.42
C ILE A 150 1.54 -2.13 36.95
N ALA A 151 0.27 -2.30 36.56
CA ALA A 151 -0.83 -1.47 37.03
C ALA A 151 -1.13 -1.63 38.53
N PHE A 152 -0.58 -2.66 39.20
CA PHE A 152 -0.71 -2.82 40.65
C PHE A 152 0.36 -2.07 41.46
N LEU A 153 1.36 -1.50 40.79
CA LEU A 153 2.51 -0.82 41.42
C LEU A 153 2.17 0.65 41.73
N LYS A 154 1.46 0.88 42.83
CA LYS A 154 0.86 2.17 43.20
C LYS A 154 1.85 3.30 43.51
N ASN A 155 3.12 2.98 43.74
CA ASN A 155 4.17 3.95 44.08
C ASN A 155 4.89 4.50 42.85
N LEU A 156 4.57 4.01 41.64
CA LEU A 156 5.18 4.48 40.40
C LEU A 156 4.96 5.97 40.19
N VAL A 157 6.08 6.66 39.93
CA VAL A 157 6.18 8.06 39.52
C VAL A 157 6.56 8.15 38.05
N THR A 158 7.46 7.27 37.59
CA THR A 158 7.89 7.19 36.19
C THR A 158 7.69 5.78 35.66
N VAL A 159 7.07 5.68 34.48
CA VAL A 159 6.99 4.46 33.68
C VAL A 159 7.48 4.78 32.28
N ASP A 160 8.52 4.06 31.86
CA ASP A 160 9.02 4.09 30.48
C ASP A 160 9.02 2.66 29.92
N LEU A 161 8.15 2.43 28.94
CA LEU A 161 8.00 1.17 28.21
C LEU A 161 8.17 1.40 26.70
N SER A 162 8.84 2.48 26.31
CA SER A 162 8.99 2.87 24.91
C SER A 162 9.70 1.76 24.12
N GLY A 163 9.16 1.41 22.96
CA GLY A 163 9.57 0.25 22.18
C GLY A 163 10.51 0.59 21.02
N ASN A 164 10.83 -0.44 20.25
CA ASN A 164 11.16 -0.27 18.83
C ASN A 164 10.04 -0.98 18.05
N ASN A 165 9.53 -0.35 16.99
CA ASN A 165 8.76 -1.00 15.94
C ASN A 165 7.42 -1.66 16.38
N TYR A 166 6.67 -1.02 17.28
CA TYR A 166 5.31 -1.45 17.67
C TYR A 166 5.18 -2.83 18.33
N ASP A 167 6.30 -3.40 18.78
CA ASP A 167 6.31 -4.77 19.31
C ASP A 167 5.54 -4.91 20.63
N LEU A 168 5.45 -3.86 21.45
CA LEU A 168 4.65 -3.82 22.68
C LEU A 168 3.26 -3.26 22.43
N TYR A 169 2.24 -3.91 23.00
CA TYR A 169 0.84 -3.48 22.83
C TYR A 169 -0.02 -3.56 24.09
N LEU A 170 -1.11 -2.78 24.09
CA LEU A 170 -2.13 -2.71 25.14
C LEU A 170 -3.51 -3.11 24.60
N GLN A 171 -3.83 -4.41 24.64
CA GLN A 171 -5.13 -4.94 24.21
C GLN A 171 -5.97 -5.47 25.38
N ARG A 172 -5.44 -6.43 26.14
CA ARG A 172 -6.09 -7.07 27.31
C ARG A 172 -5.03 -7.34 28.39
N PRO A 173 -4.95 -6.50 29.45
CA PRO A 173 -5.83 -5.37 29.76
C PRO A 173 -5.69 -4.20 28.77
N SER A 174 -6.79 -3.45 28.60
CA SER A 174 -6.78 -2.21 27.80
C SER A 174 -6.00 -1.09 28.49
N PHE A 175 -5.62 -0.05 27.73
CA PHE A 175 -4.97 1.14 28.28
C PHE A 175 -5.76 1.79 29.43
N GLN A 176 -7.10 1.87 29.31
CA GLN A 176 -7.96 2.36 30.40
C GLN A 176 -7.79 1.55 31.70
N THR A 177 -7.71 0.23 31.57
CA THR A 177 -7.54 -0.67 32.73
C THR A 177 -6.14 -0.51 33.32
N PHE A 178 -5.13 -0.39 32.46
CA PHE A 178 -3.74 -0.17 32.86
C PHE A 178 -3.56 1.11 33.68
N MET A 179 -4.18 2.21 33.25
CA MET A 179 -4.05 3.52 33.90
C MET A 179 -4.88 3.69 35.18
N ALA A 180 -5.89 2.85 35.41
CA ALA A 180 -6.92 3.06 36.44
C ALA A 180 -6.37 3.25 37.88
N ASN A 181 -5.20 2.69 38.20
CA ASN A 181 -4.61 2.71 39.55
C ASN A 181 -3.30 3.53 39.65
N MET A 182 -2.92 4.28 38.60
CA MET A 182 -1.62 4.97 38.52
C MET A 182 -1.64 6.42 39.06
N SER A 183 -2.35 6.68 40.16
CA SER A 183 -2.58 8.05 40.66
C SER A 183 -1.32 8.80 41.14
N ASN A 184 -0.20 8.11 41.37
CA ASN A 184 1.09 8.72 41.71
C ASN A 184 1.97 9.01 40.50
N LEU A 185 1.56 8.61 39.30
CA LEU A 185 2.35 8.80 38.09
C LEU A 185 2.52 10.30 37.79
N ARG A 186 3.72 10.66 37.35
CA ARG A 186 4.13 12.00 36.92
C ARG A 186 4.74 11.98 35.52
N GLU A 187 5.37 10.89 35.14
CA GLU A 187 6.08 10.76 33.86
C GLU A 187 5.66 9.45 33.19
N LEU A 188 5.18 9.56 31.95
CA LEU A 188 4.74 8.43 31.15
C LEU A 188 5.37 8.51 29.76
N TYR A 189 6.11 7.47 29.41
CA TYR A 189 6.72 7.27 28.10
C TYR A 189 6.26 5.92 27.55
N LEU A 190 5.54 5.96 26.43
CA LEU A 190 5.03 4.79 25.71
C LEU A 190 5.25 4.97 24.21
N ASP A 191 6.36 5.59 23.82
CA ASP A 191 6.66 5.83 22.41
C ASP A 191 6.74 4.48 21.66
N GLU A 192 6.19 4.43 20.45
CA GLU A 192 6.12 3.21 19.61
C GLU A 192 5.35 2.03 20.24
N VAL A 193 4.38 2.29 21.14
CA VAL A 193 3.50 1.25 21.71
C VAL A 193 2.15 1.23 20.98
N ASP A 194 1.61 0.04 20.66
CA ASP A 194 0.30 -0.11 20.00
C ASP A 194 -0.87 -0.15 21.01
N PHE A 195 -1.86 0.73 20.83
CA PHE A 195 -3.03 0.90 21.72
C PHE A 195 -4.26 0.13 21.23
N GLN A 196 -4.12 -1.16 20.92
CA GLN A 196 -5.18 -2.03 20.42
C GLN A 196 -6.47 -1.97 21.26
N GLY A 197 -7.48 -1.21 20.80
CA GLY A 197 -8.79 -1.09 21.46
C GLY A 197 -8.99 0.12 22.39
N SER A 198 -8.06 1.06 22.49
CA SER A 198 -8.26 2.38 23.17
C SER A 198 -7.74 3.57 22.37
N ARG A 199 -7.58 3.40 21.06
CA ARG A 199 -6.94 4.35 20.13
C ARG A 199 -7.55 5.75 20.12
N SER A 200 -8.87 5.88 20.34
CA SER A 200 -9.58 7.17 20.32
C SER A 200 -9.95 7.73 21.69
N THR A 201 -9.77 6.96 22.76
CA THR A 201 -10.16 7.37 24.13
C THR A 201 -8.97 7.70 25.03
N TRP A 202 -7.73 7.52 24.55
CA TRP A 202 -6.48 7.72 25.30
C TRP A 202 -6.44 9.06 26.08
N SER A 203 -6.83 10.17 25.45
CA SER A 203 -6.78 11.50 26.06
C SER A 203 -7.80 11.65 27.20
N THR A 204 -8.95 10.98 27.09
CA THR A 204 -9.95 10.95 28.17
C THR A 204 -9.47 10.14 29.36
N VAL A 205 -8.90 8.96 29.09
CA VAL A 205 -8.33 8.05 30.08
C VAL A 205 -7.24 8.75 30.89
N LEU A 206 -6.26 9.38 30.23
CA LEU A 206 -5.20 10.11 30.92
C LEU A 206 -5.75 11.23 31.81
N ALA A 207 -6.73 11.98 31.30
CA ALA A 207 -7.33 13.08 32.03
C ALA A 207 -8.15 12.65 33.26
N ASP A 208 -8.73 11.45 33.23
CA ASP A 208 -9.48 10.88 34.37
C ASP A 208 -8.57 10.19 35.38
N SER A 209 -7.53 9.49 34.91
CA SER A 209 -6.68 8.65 35.76
C SER A 209 -5.46 9.37 36.34
N VAL A 210 -4.84 10.30 35.59
CA VAL A 210 -3.56 10.93 35.95
C VAL A 210 -3.52 12.45 35.71
N PRO A 211 -4.42 13.26 36.30
CA PRO A 211 -4.49 14.71 36.07
C PRO A 211 -3.23 15.49 36.50
N GLN A 212 -2.38 14.89 37.33
CA GLN A 212 -1.12 15.47 37.83
C GLN A 212 0.13 15.14 36.98
N LEU A 213 -0.05 14.54 35.81
CA LEU A 213 1.03 14.19 34.89
C LEU A 213 1.84 15.43 34.47
N GLN A 214 3.15 15.27 34.40
CA GLN A 214 4.15 16.29 34.07
C GLN A 214 4.84 16.03 32.74
N ILE A 215 5.07 14.76 32.40
CA ILE A 215 5.64 14.36 31.12
C ILE A 215 4.74 13.31 30.48
N LEU A 216 4.36 13.58 29.24
CA LEU A 216 3.68 12.65 28.37
C LEU A 216 4.45 12.52 27.06
N SER A 217 4.90 11.30 26.77
CA SER A 217 5.49 10.93 25.48
C SER A 217 4.77 9.72 24.94
N LEU A 218 4.13 9.88 23.78
CA LEU A 218 3.41 8.86 23.03
C LEU A 218 3.77 8.94 21.54
N SER A 219 4.99 9.36 21.20
CA SER A 219 5.37 9.52 19.79
C SER A 219 5.30 8.20 19.04
N ASP A 220 4.97 8.28 17.75
CA ASP A 220 4.90 7.14 16.85
C ASP A 220 3.97 6.02 17.37
N CYS A 221 2.91 6.35 18.12
CA CYS A 221 1.88 5.40 18.54
C CYS A 221 0.74 5.26 17.50
N ASP A 222 -0.01 4.14 17.53
CA ASP A 222 -1.25 3.97 16.74
C ASP A 222 -2.48 4.59 17.46
N LEU A 223 -2.43 5.91 17.70
CA LEU A 223 -3.56 6.68 18.27
C LEU A 223 -4.36 7.33 17.14
N SER A 224 -5.67 7.50 17.35
CA SER A 224 -6.56 8.08 16.34
C SER A 224 -7.55 9.10 16.91
N GLY A 225 -8.10 9.94 16.04
CA GLY A 225 -9.13 10.92 16.39
C GLY A 225 -8.54 12.22 16.93
N SER A 226 -9.30 12.96 17.74
CA SER A 226 -8.91 14.29 18.24
C SER A 226 -8.61 14.31 19.73
N ILE A 227 -7.76 15.24 20.19
CA ILE A 227 -7.54 15.48 21.62
C ILE A 227 -8.84 15.97 22.28
N HIS A 228 -9.45 15.13 23.11
CA HIS A 228 -10.73 15.44 23.75
C HIS A 228 -10.60 16.61 24.77
N HIS A 229 -11.62 17.47 24.87
CA HIS A 229 -11.62 18.67 25.72
C HIS A 229 -11.30 18.42 27.21
N SER A 230 -11.55 17.20 27.71
CA SER A 230 -11.23 16.78 29.07
C SER A 230 -9.72 16.79 29.35
N PHE A 231 -8.88 16.72 28.32
CA PHE A 231 -7.42 16.77 28.42
C PHE A 231 -6.91 18.06 29.11
N SER A 232 -7.72 19.12 29.09
CA SER A 232 -7.49 20.36 29.85
C SER A 232 -7.38 20.21 31.38
N ARG A 233 -7.70 19.03 31.94
CA ARG A 233 -7.45 18.71 33.36
C ARG A 233 -5.96 18.48 33.67
N LEU A 234 -5.13 18.13 32.69
CA LEU A 234 -3.69 17.91 32.88
C LEU A 234 -2.95 19.25 32.94
N ARG A 235 -3.01 19.92 34.10
CA ARG A 235 -2.44 21.28 34.30
C ARG A 235 -0.95 21.30 34.67
N SER A 236 -0.37 20.13 34.96
CA SER A 236 1.02 20.01 35.42
C SER A 236 2.00 19.69 34.29
N LEU A 237 1.52 19.56 33.05
CA LEU A 237 2.33 19.18 31.91
C LEU A 237 3.46 20.17 31.63
N THR A 238 4.64 19.61 31.43
CA THR A 238 5.89 20.26 31.06
C THR A 238 6.41 19.74 29.72
N VAL A 239 6.08 18.50 29.36
CA VAL A 239 6.40 17.88 28.07
C VAL A 239 5.14 17.24 27.52
N ILE A 240 4.84 17.57 26.27
CA ILE A 240 3.82 16.92 25.45
C ILE A 240 4.54 16.50 24.17
N ASN A 241 4.78 15.21 24.01
CA ASN A 241 5.30 14.62 22.78
C ASN A 241 4.25 13.67 22.20
N LEU A 242 3.68 14.08 21.07
CA LEU A 242 2.67 13.37 20.29
C LEU A 242 3.10 13.33 18.81
N GLY A 243 4.41 13.40 18.54
CA GLY A 243 4.95 13.39 17.18
C GLY A 243 4.74 12.05 16.47
N GLY A 244 4.69 12.05 15.14
CA GLY A 244 4.67 10.83 14.30
C GLY A 244 3.35 10.04 14.30
N ILE A 245 2.27 10.58 14.88
CA ILE A 245 0.97 9.90 14.93
C ILE A 245 0.11 10.34 13.73
N SER A 246 0.06 9.51 12.68
CA SER A 246 -0.64 9.81 11.43
C SER A 246 -2.16 9.95 11.55
N GLU A 247 -2.81 9.15 12.39
CA GLU A 247 -4.29 9.14 12.55
C GLU A 247 -4.81 10.15 13.59
N LEU A 248 -3.91 10.89 14.25
CA LEU A 248 -4.28 11.94 15.21
C LEU A 248 -4.56 13.24 14.45
N ALA A 249 -5.79 13.76 14.59
CA ALA A 249 -6.30 14.88 13.80
C ALA A 249 -7.11 15.89 14.63
N GLY A 250 -7.54 16.98 13.98
CA GLY A 250 -8.36 18.04 14.58
C GLY A 250 -7.58 19.28 14.99
N GLU A 251 -8.19 20.18 15.75
CA GLU A 251 -7.57 21.45 16.15
C GLU A 251 -6.63 21.30 17.35
N VAL A 252 -5.52 22.06 17.35
CA VAL A 252 -4.60 22.14 18.48
C VAL A 252 -5.30 22.83 19.68
N PRO A 253 -5.39 22.20 20.86
CA PRO A 253 -6.13 22.75 21.99
C PRO A 253 -5.60 24.11 22.48
N GLU A 254 -6.47 25.13 22.50
CA GLU A 254 -6.15 26.49 22.98
C GLU A 254 -5.56 26.53 24.40
N TYR A 255 -5.97 25.60 25.28
CA TYR A 255 -5.51 25.56 26.66
C TYR A 255 -4.00 25.24 26.79
N PHE A 256 -3.35 24.70 25.75
CA PHE A 256 -1.89 24.52 25.75
C PHE A 256 -1.16 25.85 25.97
N SER A 257 -1.76 26.97 25.54
CA SER A 257 -1.24 28.32 25.82
C SER A 257 -1.32 28.75 27.29
N GLU A 258 -2.07 28.03 28.13
CA GLU A 258 -2.21 28.28 29.56
C GLU A 258 -1.17 27.48 30.40
N LEU A 259 -0.45 26.55 29.77
CA LEU A 259 0.55 25.69 30.42
C LEU A 259 1.87 26.45 30.60
N SER A 260 1.93 27.34 31.59
CA SER A 260 3.11 28.18 31.84
C SER A 260 4.41 27.40 32.12
N SER A 261 4.32 26.13 32.53
CA SER A 261 5.45 25.24 32.80
C SER A 261 5.89 24.42 31.58
N LEU A 262 5.19 24.54 30.44
CA LEU A 262 5.48 23.78 29.22
C LEU A 262 6.87 24.12 28.70
N ARG A 263 7.65 23.08 28.44
CA ARG A 263 9.02 23.08 27.93
C ARG A 263 9.10 22.49 26.53
N THR A 264 8.35 21.43 26.27
CA THR A 264 8.31 20.75 24.98
C THR A 264 6.87 20.60 24.54
N LEU A 265 6.60 21.05 23.32
CA LEU A 265 5.40 20.71 22.57
C LEU A 265 5.84 20.17 21.22
N ASP A 266 5.66 18.87 21.03
CA ASP A 266 5.87 18.18 19.77
C ASP A 266 4.55 17.53 19.35
N ILE A 267 4.03 17.98 18.20
CA ILE A 267 2.85 17.42 17.53
C ILE A 267 3.17 17.19 16.05
N SER A 268 4.44 17.00 15.72
CA SER A 268 4.92 16.86 14.36
C SER A 268 4.41 15.59 13.70
N GLY A 269 4.31 15.54 12.38
CA GLY A 269 3.96 14.29 11.66
C GLY A 269 2.56 13.75 11.99
N SER A 270 1.61 14.65 12.22
CA SER A 270 0.21 14.34 12.51
C SER A 270 -0.72 15.05 11.53
N ASN A 271 -2.03 14.80 11.65
CA ASN A 271 -3.08 15.40 10.82
C ASN A 271 -3.77 16.58 11.53
N PHE A 272 -3.05 17.38 12.33
CA PHE A 272 -3.64 18.58 12.96
C PHE A 272 -4.00 19.62 11.89
N GLU A 273 -5.14 20.27 12.10
CA GLU A 273 -5.71 21.26 11.18
C GLU A 273 -6.16 22.52 11.91
N GLY A 274 -6.56 23.54 11.15
CA GLY A 274 -7.09 24.79 11.70
C GLY A 274 -5.99 25.77 12.12
N LYS A 275 -6.27 26.63 13.09
CA LYS A 275 -5.35 27.72 13.49
C LYS A 275 -4.53 27.34 14.71
N PHE A 276 -3.21 27.54 14.64
CA PHE A 276 -2.35 27.31 15.78
C PHE A 276 -2.50 28.40 16.88
N PRO A 277 -2.61 28.03 18.18
CA PRO A 277 -2.72 28.97 19.30
C PRO A 277 -1.47 29.86 19.49
N THR A 278 -1.50 31.06 18.91
CA THR A 278 -0.36 31.98 18.85
C THR A 278 0.20 32.45 20.21
N LYS A 279 -0.55 32.32 21.31
CA LYS A 279 -0.06 32.63 22.66
C LYS A 279 1.03 31.65 23.14
N ILE A 280 1.13 30.47 22.54
CA ILE A 280 2.17 29.48 22.86
C ILE A 280 3.58 30.05 22.62
N PHE A 281 3.77 30.88 21.59
CA PHE A 281 5.05 31.55 21.31
C PHE A 281 5.51 32.50 22.45
N GLN A 282 4.63 32.84 23.38
CA GLN A 282 4.90 33.72 24.52
C GLN A 282 5.27 32.96 25.80
N LEU A 283 5.23 31.62 25.78
CA LEU A 283 5.59 30.78 26.92
C LEU A 283 7.10 30.85 27.19
N LYS A 284 7.48 31.39 28.36
CA LYS A 284 8.89 31.65 28.71
C LYS A 284 9.72 30.40 29.01
N ASN A 285 9.05 29.30 29.34
CA ASN A 285 9.71 28.02 29.66
C ASN A 285 9.83 27.10 28.44
N LEU A 286 9.16 27.45 27.32
CA LEU A 286 9.16 26.64 26.11
C LEU A 286 10.58 26.65 25.51
N ARG A 287 11.07 25.45 25.23
CA ARG A 287 12.39 25.18 24.63
C ARG A 287 12.24 24.51 23.29
N THR A 288 11.30 23.58 23.15
CA THR A 288 11.04 22.87 21.91
C THR A 288 9.60 23.09 21.48
N LEU A 289 9.46 23.57 20.24
CA LEU A 289 8.19 23.67 19.54
C LEU A 289 8.36 23.04 18.16
N ASP A 290 7.83 21.84 17.99
CA ASP A 290 7.79 21.14 16.71
C ASP A 290 6.33 20.95 16.25
N LEU A 291 5.99 21.63 15.15
CA LEU A 291 4.69 21.58 14.51
C LEU A 291 4.78 20.97 13.10
N SER A 292 5.95 20.47 12.73
CA SER A 292 6.24 20.14 11.34
C SER A 292 5.38 19.00 10.81
N TYR A 293 5.33 18.85 9.49
CA TYR A 293 4.55 17.79 8.83
C TYR A 293 3.05 17.80 9.19
N ASN A 294 2.47 19.01 9.33
CA ASN A 294 1.02 19.22 9.50
C ASN A 294 0.53 20.22 8.44
N PRO A 295 0.30 19.78 7.18
CA PRO A 295 0.11 20.69 6.04
C PRO A 295 -1.17 21.52 6.12
N MET A 296 -2.18 21.09 6.90
CA MET A 296 -3.45 21.80 7.09
C MET A 296 -3.45 22.71 8.34
N LEU A 297 -2.35 22.74 9.10
CA LEU A 297 -2.20 23.59 10.29
C LEU A 297 -1.70 24.98 9.89
N SER A 298 -2.59 25.97 9.98
CA SER A 298 -2.28 27.38 9.70
C SER A 298 -1.53 28.00 10.87
N VAL A 299 -0.28 28.40 10.64
CA VAL A 299 0.60 29.02 11.64
C VAL A 299 0.84 30.49 11.33
N ARG A 300 0.58 31.37 12.32
CA ARG A 300 0.90 32.81 12.24
C ARG A 300 1.81 33.23 13.39
N LEU A 301 3.01 33.67 13.07
CA LEU A 301 3.93 34.24 14.06
C LEU A 301 3.45 35.64 14.45
N THR A 302 3.40 35.92 15.76
CA THR A 302 2.89 37.20 16.27
C THR A 302 3.94 37.95 17.08
N TYR A 303 4.40 37.36 18.19
CA TYR A 303 5.37 38.00 19.08
C TYR A 303 6.15 36.98 19.92
N PHE A 304 7.47 37.17 20.02
CA PHE A 304 8.35 36.44 20.92
C PHE A 304 8.86 37.37 22.04
N PRO A 305 8.70 37.01 23.33
CA PRO A 305 9.16 37.84 24.44
C PRO A 305 10.68 37.98 24.47
N ALA A 306 11.17 39.10 25.00
CA ALA A 306 12.61 39.29 25.25
C ALA A 306 13.14 38.21 26.22
N ARG A 307 14.37 37.74 25.97
CA ARG A 307 14.98 36.57 26.65
C ARG A 307 14.14 35.30 26.50
N ASN A 308 13.70 35.04 25.27
CA ASN A 308 13.09 33.76 24.92
C ASN A 308 14.14 32.65 25.10
N ASN A 309 13.72 31.46 25.55
CA ASN A 309 14.59 30.30 25.79
C ASN A 309 14.37 29.19 24.76
N LEU A 310 13.67 29.47 23.66
CA LEU A 310 13.40 28.49 22.61
C LEU A 310 14.72 28.06 21.96
N GLU A 311 14.94 26.75 21.96
CA GLU A 311 16.11 26.08 21.38
C GLU A 311 15.74 25.44 20.03
N THR A 312 14.50 24.96 19.88
CA THR A 312 13.96 24.36 18.65
C THR A 312 12.65 25.02 18.24
N LEU A 313 12.58 25.50 17.00
CA LEU A 313 11.37 25.98 16.34
C LEU A 313 11.27 25.33 14.97
N ASN A 314 10.40 24.33 14.82
CA ASN A 314 10.20 23.63 13.55
C ASN A 314 8.77 23.82 13.06
N LEU A 315 8.64 24.55 11.94
CA LEU A 315 7.39 24.90 11.28
C LEU A 315 7.36 24.39 9.83
N ALA A 316 8.34 23.60 9.41
CA ALA A 316 8.40 23.09 8.05
C ALA A 316 7.21 22.15 7.76
N TRP A 317 6.72 22.09 6.53
CA TRP A 317 5.54 21.32 6.13
C TRP A 317 4.23 21.72 6.87
N THR A 318 4.08 23.00 7.23
CA THR A 318 2.83 23.60 7.75
C THR A 318 2.23 24.67 6.80
N ASP A 319 1.01 25.18 7.05
CA ASP A 319 0.49 26.37 6.35
C ASP A 319 0.94 27.67 7.07
N PHE A 320 2.25 27.91 7.09
CA PHE A 320 2.85 29.09 7.73
C PHE A 320 2.81 30.35 6.84
N SER A 321 2.33 31.46 7.40
CA SER A 321 2.29 32.79 6.75
C SER A 321 3.60 33.57 6.95
N TYR A 322 4.22 34.03 5.86
CA TYR A 322 5.57 34.66 5.81
C TYR A 322 5.79 35.98 6.56
N ASP A 323 4.83 36.45 7.36
CA ASP A 323 4.95 37.69 8.13
C ASP A 323 5.82 37.46 9.38
N MET A 324 7.15 37.58 9.22
CA MET A 324 8.10 37.45 10.33
C MET A 324 8.02 38.68 11.26
N PRO A 325 7.68 38.51 12.54
CA PRO A 325 7.61 39.65 13.47
C PRO A 325 9.00 40.16 13.82
N SER A 326 9.14 41.46 14.07
CA SER A 326 10.43 42.06 14.47
C SER A 326 11.02 41.45 15.76
N SER A 327 10.18 40.81 16.58
CA SER A 327 10.61 40.08 17.78
C SER A 327 11.30 38.74 17.48
N PHE A 328 11.35 38.27 16.23
CA PHE A 328 12.06 37.03 15.86
C PHE A 328 13.55 37.09 16.24
N ALA A 329 14.13 38.30 16.25
CA ALA A 329 15.48 38.57 16.75
C ALA A 329 15.71 38.16 18.22
N ASN A 330 14.64 37.99 19.01
CA ASN A 330 14.73 37.61 20.43
C ASN A 330 15.06 36.11 20.64
N LEU A 331 15.11 35.31 19.56
CA LEU A 331 15.39 33.87 19.58
C LEU A 331 16.91 33.58 19.62
N GLU A 332 17.64 34.26 20.49
CA GLU A 332 19.12 34.19 20.56
C GLU A 332 19.64 32.79 20.97
N THR A 333 18.81 31.97 21.62
CA THR A 333 19.11 30.61 22.07
C THR A 333 18.82 29.52 21.05
N LEU A 334 18.26 29.89 19.89
CA LEU A 334 17.79 28.93 18.90
C LEU A 334 18.95 28.16 18.25
N LYS A 335 18.83 26.84 18.27
CA LYS A 335 19.79 25.88 17.71
C LYS A 335 19.23 25.16 16.49
N THR A 336 17.93 24.89 16.49
CA THR A 336 17.23 24.20 15.40
C THR A 336 16.11 25.07 14.86
N LEU A 337 16.12 25.30 13.55
CA LEU A 337 15.10 26.07 12.85
C LEU A 337 14.60 25.29 11.64
N GLY A 338 13.28 25.04 11.59
CA GLY A 338 12.60 24.47 10.45
C GLY A 338 11.58 25.46 9.87
N LEU A 339 11.67 25.77 8.58
CA LEU A 339 10.80 26.75 7.93
C LEU A 339 10.39 26.33 6.53
N ASN A 340 9.21 26.78 6.13
CA ASN A 340 8.81 26.84 4.74
C ASN A 340 9.42 28.06 4.06
N THR A 341 9.72 27.93 2.79
CA THR A 341 10.22 28.99 1.92
C THR A 341 9.32 29.12 0.69
N MET A 342 8.92 30.34 0.36
CA MET A 342 8.29 30.71 -0.90
C MET A 342 9.21 31.75 -1.53
N GLY A 343 9.82 31.45 -2.68
CA GLY A 343 10.64 32.40 -3.47
C GLY A 343 11.44 33.39 -2.62
N ILE A 344 12.46 32.89 -1.91
CA ILE A 344 13.30 33.56 -0.88
C ILE A 344 13.16 35.09 -0.86
N ASP A 345 12.39 35.60 0.11
CA ASP A 345 12.35 37.03 0.44
C ASP A 345 13.75 37.51 0.86
N ASN A 346 14.16 38.71 0.44
CA ASN A 346 15.50 39.24 0.70
C ASN A 346 15.78 39.42 2.21
N GLU A 347 14.73 39.52 3.04
CA GLU A 347 14.87 39.76 4.47
C GLU A 347 15.23 38.49 5.28
N LEU A 348 14.68 37.32 4.92
CA LEU A 348 14.85 36.08 5.69
C LEU A 348 16.33 35.62 5.80
N PRO A 349 17.12 35.57 4.69
CA PRO A 349 18.55 35.28 4.76
C PRO A 349 19.31 36.20 5.70
N SER A 350 18.99 37.49 5.69
CA SER A 350 19.68 38.50 6.50
C SER A 350 19.37 38.31 8.00
N LEU A 351 18.12 37.98 8.33
CA LEU A 351 17.66 37.71 9.68
C LEU A 351 18.38 36.50 10.27
N ILE A 352 18.38 35.38 9.55
CA ILE A 352 19.02 34.12 10.01
C ILE A 352 20.53 34.30 10.13
N SER A 353 21.18 34.86 9.09
CA SER A 353 22.65 34.97 9.04
C SER A 353 23.24 35.90 10.12
N THR A 354 22.47 36.89 10.60
CA THR A 354 22.99 37.92 11.52
C THR A 354 22.45 37.81 12.94
N GLN A 355 21.28 37.21 13.15
CA GLN A 355 20.59 37.24 14.45
C GLN A 355 20.53 35.89 15.17
N LEU A 356 20.87 34.78 14.50
CA LEU A 356 20.85 33.42 15.09
C LEU A 356 22.26 32.82 15.18
N PRO A 357 23.09 33.25 16.16
CA PRO A 357 24.51 32.86 16.23
C PRO A 357 24.76 31.42 16.71
N LEU A 358 23.75 30.78 17.31
CA LEU A 358 23.82 29.42 17.85
C LEU A 358 23.16 28.36 16.95
N LEU A 359 22.70 28.76 15.75
CA LEU A 359 22.03 27.86 14.83
C LEU A 359 23.02 26.78 14.35
N ASP A 360 22.70 25.54 14.71
CA ASP A 360 23.48 24.34 14.40
C ASP A 360 22.70 23.41 13.43
N ASP A 361 21.37 23.45 13.44
CA ASP A 361 20.49 22.61 12.62
C ASP A 361 19.47 23.45 11.85
N LEU A 362 19.35 23.22 10.54
CA LEU A 362 18.48 23.99 9.67
C LEU A 362 17.72 23.07 8.71
N LEU A 363 16.40 23.15 8.74
CA LEU A 363 15.50 22.44 7.85
C LEU A 363 14.74 23.46 7.01
N LEU A 364 14.78 23.31 5.69
CA LEU A 364 14.07 24.19 4.78
C LEU A 364 13.24 23.38 3.78
N GLN A 365 11.99 23.78 3.60
CA GLN A 365 11.11 23.22 2.58
C GLN A 365 10.69 24.30 1.59
N LEU A 366 10.67 24.02 0.29
CA LEU A 366 10.11 24.91 -0.72
C LEU A 366 8.61 24.62 -0.92
N ILE A 367 7.76 25.66 -0.86
CA ILE A 367 6.32 25.59 -1.13
C ILE A 367 5.97 26.40 -2.39
N GLY A 368 5.13 25.85 -3.27
CA GLY A 368 4.58 26.53 -4.44
C GLY A 368 5.15 26.05 -5.79
N SER A 369 4.33 26.09 -6.85
CA SER A 369 4.66 25.54 -8.18
C SER A 369 5.50 26.47 -9.09
N ASP A 370 5.71 27.73 -8.69
CA ASP A 370 6.50 28.70 -9.46
C ASP A 370 8.00 28.59 -9.09
N LEU A 371 8.65 27.59 -9.67
CA LEU A 371 10.08 27.28 -9.59
C LEU A 371 10.94 28.39 -10.24
N LYS A 372 11.14 29.51 -9.54
CA LYS A 372 12.32 30.37 -9.78
C LYS A 372 13.48 29.82 -8.97
N SER A 373 14.60 29.52 -9.63
CA SER A 373 15.83 29.00 -9.02
C SER A 373 16.18 29.71 -7.71
N PRO A 374 16.03 29.04 -6.56
CA PRO A 374 16.21 29.67 -5.26
C PRO A 374 17.70 29.96 -5.02
N VAL A 375 18.02 31.22 -4.71
CA VAL A 375 19.38 31.64 -4.37
C VAL A 375 19.68 31.29 -2.91
N LEU A 376 20.06 30.03 -2.65
CA LEU A 376 20.47 29.55 -1.33
C LEU A 376 21.95 29.87 -0.98
N SER A 377 22.64 30.69 -1.77
CA SER A 377 24.07 30.96 -1.57
C SER A 377 24.41 31.60 -0.22
N TRP A 378 23.45 32.26 0.42
CA TRP A 378 23.60 32.84 1.76
C TRP A 378 23.85 31.79 2.84
N LEU A 379 23.42 30.53 2.64
CA LEU A 379 23.71 29.42 3.54
C LEU A 379 25.21 29.22 3.75
N SER A 380 26.05 29.63 2.79
CA SER A 380 27.51 29.59 2.95
C SER A 380 28.05 30.41 4.13
N ASN A 381 27.27 31.33 4.69
CA ASN A 381 27.64 32.10 5.87
C ASN A 381 27.39 31.32 7.18
N LEU A 382 26.56 30.28 7.15
CA LEU A 382 26.21 29.46 8.32
C LEU A 382 27.22 28.33 8.56
N THR A 383 28.51 28.67 8.65
CA THR A 383 29.59 27.67 8.73
C THR A 383 29.60 26.83 10.01
N ARG A 384 28.71 27.12 10.96
CA ARG A 384 28.54 26.37 12.21
C ARG A 384 27.66 25.13 12.05
N LEU A 385 26.81 25.09 11.02
CA LEU A 385 25.83 24.05 10.82
C LEU A 385 26.44 22.65 10.90
N THR A 386 25.77 21.80 11.66
CA THR A 386 26.04 20.38 11.79
C THR A 386 25.00 19.53 11.08
N HIS A 387 23.76 19.99 10.95
CA HIS A 387 22.70 19.32 10.21
C HIS A 387 22.03 20.29 9.24
N LEU A 388 21.79 19.83 8.02
CA LEU A 388 21.10 20.60 6.99
C LEU A 388 20.13 19.66 6.25
N GLU A 389 18.88 20.07 6.18
CA GLU A 389 17.84 19.42 5.39
C GLU A 389 17.24 20.40 4.38
N LEU A 390 17.13 19.95 3.14
CA LEU A 390 16.54 20.71 2.04
C LEU A 390 15.48 19.86 1.35
N ASP A 391 14.24 20.35 1.27
CA ASP A 391 13.15 19.67 0.60
C ASP A 391 12.51 20.52 -0.51
N GLY A 392 12.29 19.93 -1.68
CA GLY A 392 11.56 20.54 -2.81
C GLY A 392 12.36 21.53 -3.67
N TYR A 393 13.69 21.60 -3.52
CA TYR A 393 14.52 22.60 -4.19
C TYR A 393 14.99 22.19 -5.60
N ASP A 394 14.86 23.11 -6.57
CA ASP A 394 15.37 22.90 -7.93
C ASP A 394 16.76 23.52 -8.15
N PHE A 395 17.76 22.65 -8.30
CA PHE A 395 19.15 22.99 -8.61
C PHE A 395 19.53 22.70 -10.07
N SER A 396 18.56 22.38 -10.94
CA SER A 396 18.82 22.07 -12.35
C SER A 396 19.53 23.21 -13.09
N GLN A 397 19.28 24.48 -12.73
CA GLN A 397 19.93 25.61 -13.40
C GLN A 397 21.34 25.92 -12.89
N SER A 398 21.69 25.52 -11.66
CA SER A 398 22.99 25.79 -11.08
C SER A 398 23.33 24.87 -9.91
N VAL A 399 24.50 24.23 -9.97
CA VAL A 399 25.02 23.36 -8.90
C VAL A 399 25.20 24.15 -7.60
N PRO A 400 24.74 23.65 -6.44
CA PRO A 400 24.85 24.32 -5.15
C PRO A 400 26.28 24.28 -4.59
N THR A 401 27.21 25.01 -5.21
CA THR A 401 28.64 25.01 -4.85
C THR A 401 28.92 25.52 -3.43
N TRP A 402 27.99 26.26 -2.85
CA TRP A 402 28.05 26.80 -1.49
C TRP A 402 28.06 25.71 -0.41
N ILE A 403 27.51 24.52 -0.69
CA ILE A 403 27.46 23.40 0.27
C ILE A 403 28.87 23.02 0.73
N GLY A 404 29.85 23.01 -0.17
CA GLY A 404 31.23 22.66 0.16
C GLY A 404 31.90 23.59 1.19
N LYS A 405 31.30 24.75 1.51
CA LYS A 405 31.79 25.65 2.57
C LYS A 405 31.31 25.27 3.97
N LEU A 406 30.30 24.40 4.09
CA LEU A 406 29.72 23.95 5.36
C LEU A 406 30.56 22.82 5.98
N THR A 407 31.87 23.02 6.15
CA THR A 407 32.82 21.95 6.50
C THR A 407 32.64 21.34 7.91
N ARG A 408 31.69 21.84 8.71
CA ARG A 408 31.31 21.30 10.02
C ARG A 408 30.14 20.31 9.96
N LEU A 409 29.49 20.20 8.81
CA LEU A 409 28.32 19.37 8.60
C LEU A 409 28.63 17.90 8.93
N LYS A 410 27.72 17.30 9.70
CA LYS A 410 27.71 15.89 10.10
C LYS A 410 26.56 15.14 9.43
N SER A 411 25.42 15.79 9.23
CA SER A 411 24.28 15.23 8.49
C SER A 411 23.85 16.14 7.35
N LEU A 412 23.59 15.56 6.20
CA LEU A 412 23.00 16.23 5.04
C LEU A 412 21.86 15.38 4.50
N THR A 413 20.65 15.93 4.52
CA THR A 413 19.45 15.29 3.97
C THR A 413 18.90 16.17 2.85
N MET A 414 18.55 15.56 1.73
CA MET A 414 17.93 16.24 0.59
C MET A 414 16.74 15.44 0.09
N GLY A 415 15.57 16.08 0.12
CA GLY A 415 14.27 15.55 -0.30
C GLY A 415 13.73 16.26 -1.53
N ASN A 416 13.04 15.56 -2.42
CA ASN A 416 12.34 16.15 -3.58
C ASN A 416 13.16 17.21 -4.37
N CYS A 417 14.49 17.08 -4.41
CA CYS A 417 15.38 18.06 -5.04
C CYS A 417 15.66 17.69 -6.50
N ASN A 418 15.82 18.68 -7.37
CA ASN A 418 16.16 18.44 -8.78
C ASN A 418 17.63 18.79 -9.07
N PHE A 419 18.39 17.83 -9.61
CA PHE A 419 19.79 17.93 -10.02
C PHE A 419 20.05 17.60 -11.50
N SER A 420 19.04 17.69 -12.38
CA SER A 420 19.07 17.16 -13.76
C SER A 420 20.31 17.52 -14.60
N VAL A 421 20.93 18.69 -14.36
CA VAL A 421 22.08 19.15 -15.17
C VAL A 421 23.41 18.62 -14.66
N GLN A 422 23.65 18.65 -13.34
CA GLN A 422 24.96 18.27 -12.80
C GLN A 422 24.89 17.93 -11.30
N ASN A 423 25.57 16.85 -10.92
CA ASN A 423 25.69 16.42 -9.53
C ASN A 423 26.43 17.43 -8.61
N PRO A 424 26.08 17.50 -7.31
CA PRO A 424 26.68 18.41 -6.34
C PRO A 424 28.04 17.88 -5.83
N TYR A 425 29.06 17.87 -6.68
CA TYR A 425 30.39 17.29 -6.36
C TYR A 425 31.12 17.91 -5.16
N GLN A 426 30.75 19.15 -4.77
CA GLN A 426 31.30 19.82 -3.59
C GLN A 426 30.92 19.13 -2.27
N ILE A 427 29.87 18.29 -2.24
CA ILE A 427 29.53 17.46 -1.07
C ILE A 427 30.73 16.57 -0.69
N GLY A 428 31.50 16.11 -1.67
CA GLY A 428 32.72 15.33 -1.43
C GLY A 428 33.82 16.04 -0.61
N ASN A 429 33.68 17.35 -0.35
CA ASN A 429 34.58 18.11 0.54
C ASN A 429 34.16 18.06 2.02
N LEU A 430 32.99 17.52 2.34
CA LEU A 430 32.42 17.50 3.69
C LEU A 430 32.96 16.33 4.52
N THR A 431 34.26 16.29 4.80
CA THR A 431 34.93 15.13 5.41
C THR A 431 34.51 14.80 6.86
N LYS A 432 33.64 15.60 7.48
CA LYS A 432 33.05 15.34 8.80
C LYS A 432 31.67 14.70 8.74
N LEU A 433 31.13 14.50 7.54
CA LEU A 433 29.82 13.93 7.33
C LEU A 433 29.79 12.48 7.82
N THR A 434 28.83 12.18 8.70
CA THR A 434 28.52 10.85 9.23
C THR A 434 27.25 10.29 8.63
N LYS A 435 26.31 11.15 8.21
CA LYS A 435 25.03 10.76 7.61
C LYS A 435 24.78 11.53 6.32
N LEU A 436 24.42 10.82 5.25
CA LEU A 436 24.09 11.40 3.95
C LEU A 436 22.84 10.72 3.41
N GLU A 437 21.80 11.51 3.17
CA GLU A 437 20.50 11.02 2.70
C GLU A 437 20.02 11.80 1.47
N PHE A 438 19.57 11.05 0.46
CA PHE A 438 18.81 11.58 -0.66
C PHE A 438 17.51 10.79 -0.78
N TRP A 439 16.37 11.48 -0.83
CA TRP A 439 15.08 10.83 -1.06
C TRP A 439 14.27 11.60 -2.11
N SER A 440 13.67 10.88 -3.05
CA SER A 440 12.87 11.46 -4.14
C SER A 440 13.57 12.57 -4.94
N CYS A 441 14.91 12.55 -5.05
CA CYS A 441 15.68 13.56 -5.77
C CYS A 441 15.90 13.18 -7.24
N ASP A 442 15.62 14.05 -8.19
CA ASP A 442 15.88 13.74 -9.61
C ASP A 442 17.33 14.05 -10.01
N PHE A 443 18.15 13.00 -10.16
CA PHE A 443 19.49 13.11 -10.75
C PHE A 443 19.51 12.85 -12.28
N SER A 444 18.35 12.65 -12.91
CA SER A 444 18.15 12.44 -14.35
C SER A 444 19.10 11.40 -14.95
N GLU A 445 19.13 10.20 -14.36
CA GLU A 445 19.94 9.06 -14.78
C GLU A 445 21.46 9.36 -14.81
N GLN A 446 21.94 10.33 -14.03
CA GLN A 446 23.38 10.52 -13.84
C GLN A 446 23.99 9.35 -13.05
N ARG A 447 25.27 9.06 -13.27
CA ARG A 447 25.96 7.98 -12.55
C ARG A 447 26.10 8.29 -11.07
N MET A 448 25.94 7.26 -10.23
CA MET A 448 26.22 7.36 -8.79
C MET A 448 27.63 7.94 -8.56
N PRO A 449 27.79 9.02 -7.78
CA PRO A 449 29.06 9.74 -7.77
C PRO A 449 30.17 9.05 -6.97
N SER A 450 31.38 8.97 -7.55
CA SER A 450 32.53 8.35 -6.88
C SER A 450 33.07 9.16 -5.70
N TRP A 451 32.76 10.46 -5.61
CA TRP A 451 33.18 11.34 -4.52
C TRP A 451 32.57 10.95 -3.17
N ILE A 452 31.50 10.12 -3.15
CA ILE A 452 30.94 9.55 -1.92
C ILE A 452 32.03 8.81 -1.13
N GLY A 453 32.95 8.13 -1.82
CA GLY A 453 34.08 7.45 -1.21
C GLY A 453 35.13 8.35 -0.54
N ASN A 454 35.03 9.69 -0.67
CA ASN A 454 35.86 10.63 0.08
C ASN A 454 35.34 10.88 1.51
N LEU A 455 34.09 10.49 1.80
CA LEU A 455 33.42 10.77 3.07
C LEU A 455 33.74 9.68 4.11
N THR A 456 35.01 9.48 4.44
CA THR A 456 35.47 8.33 5.24
C THR A 456 34.96 8.27 6.70
N LYS A 457 34.16 9.25 7.13
CA LYS A 457 33.46 9.29 8.42
C LYS A 457 32.00 8.88 8.34
N LEU A 458 31.51 8.56 7.14
CA LEU A 458 30.13 8.16 6.89
C LEU A 458 29.83 6.83 7.58
N THR A 459 28.79 6.81 8.39
CA THR A 459 28.23 5.65 9.07
C THR A 459 26.92 5.21 8.41
N SER A 460 26.14 6.15 7.86
CA SER A 460 24.89 5.84 7.15
C SER A 460 24.82 6.57 5.80
N LEU A 461 24.54 5.81 4.74
CA LEU A 461 24.25 6.30 3.40
C LEU A 461 22.87 5.81 2.96
N PHE A 462 21.93 6.73 2.81
CA PHE A 462 20.57 6.45 2.36
C PHE A 462 20.28 7.13 1.03
N ILE A 463 19.79 6.38 0.06
CA ILE A 463 19.40 6.87 -1.25
C ILE A 463 18.09 6.19 -1.63
N ASP A 464 17.00 6.94 -1.74
CA ASP A 464 15.69 6.40 -2.13
C ASP A 464 15.11 7.20 -3.30
N THR A 465 14.63 6.50 -4.32
CA THR A 465 13.87 7.09 -5.43
C THR A 465 14.63 8.26 -6.09
N CYS A 466 15.95 8.10 -6.30
CA CYS A 466 16.81 9.18 -6.77
C CYS A 466 17.21 9.13 -8.26
N ASN A 467 16.68 8.16 -9.02
CA ASN A 467 16.94 7.99 -10.45
C ASN A 467 18.44 8.08 -10.85
N PHE A 468 19.33 7.48 -10.06
CA PHE A 468 20.73 7.33 -10.43
C PHE A 468 20.88 6.26 -11.52
N SER A 469 22.01 6.22 -12.22
CA SER A 469 22.32 5.15 -13.17
C SER A 469 23.71 4.57 -12.96
N GLY A 470 24.02 3.52 -13.72
CA GLY A 470 25.33 2.86 -13.70
C GLY A 470 25.58 2.08 -12.41
N THR A 471 26.86 1.75 -12.16
CA THR A 471 27.29 0.82 -11.11
C THR A 471 27.60 1.51 -9.79
N ILE A 472 27.41 0.77 -8.69
CA ILE A 472 27.92 1.13 -7.36
C ILE A 472 29.44 1.41 -7.46
N PRO A 473 29.92 2.63 -7.15
CA PRO A 473 31.34 2.98 -7.29
C PRO A 473 32.24 2.16 -6.36
N SER A 474 33.38 1.70 -6.87
CA SER A 474 34.37 0.95 -6.05
C SER A 474 34.97 1.79 -4.92
N THR A 475 34.90 3.12 -5.01
CA THR A 475 35.35 4.05 -3.97
C THR A 475 34.52 3.96 -2.69
N ILE A 476 33.30 3.38 -2.72
CA ILE A 476 32.52 3.07 -1.50
C ILE A 476 33.28 2.11 -0.60
N GLY A 477 34.16 1.26 -1.14
CA GLY A 477 35.04 0.41 -0.34
C GLY A 477 36.00 1.17 0.61
N ASN A 478 36.15 2.48 0.46
CA ASN A 478 36.93 3.32 1.38
C ASN A 478 36.17 3.66 2.68
N LEU A 479 34.85 3.43 2.72
CA LEU A 479 33.99 3.82 3.84
C LEU A 479 34.00 2.77 4.95
N ILE A 480 35.16 2.60 5.60
CA ILE A 480 35.35 1.58 6.65
C ILE A 480 34.54 1.82 7.93
N GLN A 481 33.92 3.00 8.07
CA GLN A 481 33.02 3.34 9.18
C GLN A 481 31.54 3.11 8.83
N LEU A 482 31.23 2.67 7.62
CA LEU A 482 29.86 2.50 7.14
C LEU A 482 29.19 1.32 7.86
N GLU A 483 28.08 1.61 8.52
CA GLU A 483 27.23 0.66 9.25
C GLU A 483 25.98 0.33 8.43
N GLU A 484 25.47 1.30 7.67
CA GLU A 484 24.27 1.16 6.85
C GLU A 484 24.51 1.67 5.42
N LEU A 485 24.19 0.83 4.44
CA LEU A 485 24.11 1.20 3.04
C LEU A 485 22.72 0.86 2.52
N ILE A 486 21.90 1.88 2.30
CA ILE A 486 20.52 1.75 1.84
C ILE A 486 20.37 2.48 0.52
N VAL A 487 20.08 1.74 -0.54
CA VAL A 487 19.83 2.26 -1.89
C VAL A 487 18.57 1.61 -2.44
N LEU A 488 17.46 2.35 -2.45
CA LEU A 488 16.13 1.90 -2.85
C LEU A 488 15.69 2.61 -4.13
N SER A 489 15.00 1.89 -5.02
CA SER A 489 14.23 2.50 -6.13
C SER A 489 15.03 3.49 -7.00
N SER A 490 16.34 3.28 -7.15
CA SER A 490 17.27 4.30 -7.69
C SER A 490 17.94 3.91 -8.99
N ASN A 491 17.38 2.93 -9.72
CA ASN A 491 17.79 2.54 -11.07
C ASN A 491 19.29 2.17 -11.22
N ILE A 492 19.94 1.81 -10.11
CA ILE A 492 21.35 1.38 -10.08
C ILE A 492 21.49 0.03 -10.80
N SER A 493 22.53 -0.11 -11.62
CA SER A 493 22.76 -1.28 -12.47
C SER A 493 24.12 -1.93 -12.25
N GLY A 494 24.34 -3.08 -12.90
CA GLY A 494 25.60 -3.83 -12.80
C GLY A 494 25.66 -4.76 -11.60
N LYS A 495 26.85 -5.29 -11.30
CA LYS A 495 27.03 -6.31 -10.26
C LYS A 495 27.09 -5.71 -8.86
N VAL A 496 26.58 -6.44 -7.87
CA VAL A 496 26.81 -6.17 -6.46
C VAL A 496 28.31 -6.36 -6.17
N PRO A 497 29.04 -5.30 -5.75
CA PRO A 497 30.47 -5.43 -5.52
C PRO A 497 30.79 -6.27 -4.27
N LYS A 498 31.64 -7.28 -4.44
CA LYS A 498 32.01 -8.20 -3.35
C LYS A 498 32.60 -7.55 -2.09
N PHE A 499 33.21 -6.36 -2.23
CA PHE A 499 33.83 -5.68 -1.09
C PHE A 499 32.79 -5.20 -0.07
N LEU A 500 31.53 -5.02 -0.48
CA LEU A 500 30.46 -4.59 0.43
C LEU A 500 30.26 -5.60 1.56
N PHE A 501 30.29 -6.90 1.23
CA PHE A 501 30.15 -7.97 2.23
C PHE A 501 31.33 -8.09 3.19
N ALA A 502 32.47 -7.45 2.86
CA ALA A 502 33.70 -7.47 3.63
C ALA A 502 33.97 -6.14 4.38
N LEU A 503 33.03 -5.18 4.34
CA LEU A 503 33.17 -3.94 5.11
C LEU A 503 33.09 -4.25 6.61
N PRO A 504 34.03 -3.72 7.42
CA PRO A 504 34.28 -4.23 8.77
C PRO A 504 33.20 -3.86 9.80
N LEU A 505 32.37 -2.84 9.52
CA LEU A 505 31.30 -2.37 10.41
C LEU A 505 29.91 -2.42 9.75
N LEU A 506 29.80 -2.88 8.51
CA LEU A 506 28.53 -2.84 7.75
C LEU A 506 27.55 -3.88 8.30
N GLN A 507 26.48 -3.41 8.95
CA GLN A 507 25.44 -4.22 9.56
C GLN A 507 24.22 -4.38 8.64
N SER A 508 23.88 -3.34 7.88
CA SER A 508 22.71 -3.35 6.98
C SER A 508 23.12 -3.04 5.55
N LEU A 509 22.84 -3.96 4.64
CA LEU A 509 23.02 -3.80 3.20
C LEU A 509 21.68 -3.96 2.49
N ILE A 510 21.08 -2.85 2.09
CA ILE A 510 19.78 -2.80 1.42
C ILE A 510 19.97 -2.17 0.05
N LEU A 511 19.80 -2.96 -1.01
CA LEU A 511 19.89 -2.52 -2.41
C LEU A 511 18.61 -2.89 -3.21
N ALA A 512 17.47 -2.85 -2.54
CA ALA A 512 16.19 -3.30 -3.09
C ALA A 512 15.65 -2.39 -4.23
N GLU A 513 14.84 -2.97 -5.12
CA GLU A 513 14.15 -2.27 -6.21
C GLU A 513 15.11 -1.49 -7.14
N ASN A 514 16.16 -2.17 -7.63
CA ASN A 514 17.14 -1.60 -8.56
C ASN A 514 17.26 -2.46 -9.84
N GLN A 515 18.24 -2.14 -10.70
CA GLN A 515 18.57 -2.89 -11.92
C GLN A 515 19.86 -3.72 -11.77
N LEU A 516 20.17 -4.21 -10.56
CA LEU A 516 21.39 -4.98 -10.31
C LEU A 516 21.34 -6.34 -11.02
N VAL A 517 22.45 -6.77 -11.60
CA VAL A 517 22.56 -7.97 -12.45
C VAL A 517 23.75 -8.84 -12.07
N GLY A 518 23.74 -10.08 -12.54
CA GLY A 518 24.87 -11.00 -12.39
C GLY A 518 24.85 -11.75 -11.07
N PRO A 519 25.88 -12.59 -10.82
CA PRO A 519 25.94 -13.43 -9.63
C PRO A 519 26.41 -12.70 -8.39
N LEU A 520 25.89 -13.13 -7.25
CA LEU A 520 26.42 -12.82 -5.93
C LEU A 520 27.71 -13.62 -5.70
N GLU A 521 28.74 -12.96 -5.19
CA GLU A 521 30.03 -13.58 -4.89
C GLU A 521 30.06 -14.03 -3.41
N ASP A 522 30.77 -15.13 -3.14
CA ASP A 522 30.93 -15.68 -1.80
C ASP A 522 31.82 -14.79 -0.91
N ILE A 523 31.50 -14.72 0.39
CA ILE A 523 32.31 -14.01 1.37
C ILE A 523 33.62 -14.79 1.59
N PRO A 524 34.79 -14.17 1.39
CA PRO A 524 36.07 -14.87 1.54
C PRO A 524 36.36 -15.23 3.00
N ASP A 525 36.94 -16.41 3.23
CA ASP A 525 37.39 -16.84 4.56
C ASP A 525 38.52 -15.94 5.12
N PRO A 526 38.53 -15.65 6.43
CA PRO A 526 37.55 -16.06 7.45
C PRO A 526 36.27 -15.21 7.44
N LEU A 527 35.10 -15.86 7.61
CA LEU A 527 33.80 -15.21 7.83
C LEU A 527 33.86 -14.29 9.07
N SER A 528 34.04 -13.00 8.83
CA SER A 528 34.19 -11.95 9.87
C SER A 528 33.23 -10.78 9.66
N SER A 529 32.18 -10.98 8.86
CA SER A 529 31.21 -9.93 8.50
C SER A 529 30.21 -9.67 9.65
N PRO A 530 29.94 -8.40 10.03
CA PRO A 530 28.98 -8.06 11.07
C PRO A 530 27.54 -7.90 10.53
N LEU A 531 27.28 -8.29 9.29
CA LEU A 531 25.97 -8.15 8.63
C LEU A 531 24.85 -8.81 9.44
N ARG A 532 23.80 -8.03 9.68
CA ARG A 532 22.52 -8.44 10.26
C ARG A 532 21.40 -8.44 9.23
N SER A 533 21.50 -7.59 8.20
CA SER A 533 20.47 -7.47 7.16
C SER A 533 21.09 -7.46 5.77
N ILE A 534 20.55 -8.31 4.88
CA ILE A 534 20.87 -8.35 3.45
C ILE A 534 19.55 -8.33 2.67
N GLU A 535 19.21 -7.19 2.10
CA GLU A 535 17.97 -6.97 1.35
C GLU A 535 18.29 -6.56 -0.09
N LEU A 536 18.12 -7.48 -1.04
CA LEU A 536 18.41 -7.31 -2.46
C LEU A 536 17.19 -7.60 -3.35
N LEU A 537 15.99 -7.58 -2.76
CA LEU A 537 14.75 -7.89 -3.47
C LEU A 537 14.46 -6.93 -4.63
N GLY A 538 13.70 -7.38 -5.64
CA GLY A 538 13.31 -6.53 -6.78
C GLY A 538 14.49 -6.13 -7.67
N ASN A 539 15.33 -7.11 -8.04
CA ASN A 539 16.49 -6.89 -8.91
C ASN A 539 16.54 -7.93 -10.06
N GLN A 540 17.65 -7.99 -10.79
CA GLN A 540 17.88 -8.92 -11.91
C GLN A 540 19.08 -9.85 -11.62
N LEU A 541 19.32 -10.19 -10.35
CA LEU A 541 20.44 -11.03 -9.91
C LEU A 541 20.28 -12.46 -10.39
N THR A 542 21.37 -13.11 -10.80
CA THR A 542 21.38 -14.44 -11.42
C THR A 542 22.32 -15.40 -10.70
N GLY A 543 22.23 -16.71 -10.93
CA GLY A 543 23.17 -17.68 -10.34
C GLY A 543 22.73 -18.14 -8.95
N SER A 544 23.64 -18.76 -8.19
CA SER A 544 23.35 -19.38 -6.89
C SER A 544 23.47 -18.38 -5.74
N ILE A 545 22.71 -18.60 -4.66
CA ILE A 545 22.88 -17.88 -3.39
C ILE A 545 24.22 -18.30 -2.75
N PRO A 546 25.07 -17.36 -2.31
CA PRO A 546 26.35 -17.69 -1.69
C PRO A 546 26.20 -18.53 -0.42
N LYS A 547 27.04 -19.57 -0.26
CA LYS A 547 26.94 -20.48 0.90
C LYS A 547 27.34 -19.80 2.21
N SER A 548 28.21 -18.79 2.15
CA SER A 548 28.58 -17.98 3.31
C SER A 548 27.38 -17.28 3.95
N PHE A 549 26.32 -16.93 3.19
CA PHE A 549 25.14 -16.25 3.76
C PHE A 549 24.46 -17.14 4.82
N PHE A 550 24.40 -18.45 4.57
CA PHE A 550 23.87 -19.44 5.52
C PHE A 550 24.83 -19.78 6.68
N GLN A 551 25.92 -19.03 6.83
CA GLN A 551 26.90 -19.17 7.92
C GLN A 551 27.02 -17.89 8.76
N LEU A 552 26.31 -16.82 8.38
CA LEU A 552 26.27 -15.55 9.11
C LEU A 552 25.32 -15.67 10.31
N MET A 553 25.82 -16.16 11.44
CA MET A 553 24.98 -16.44 12.62
C MET A 553 24.25 -15.22 13.20
N ASN A 554 24.73 -14.00 12.92
CA ASN A 554 24.11 -12.75 13.34
C ASN A 554 23.05 -12.24 12.35
N LEU A 555 22.81 -12.94 11.24
CA LEU A 555 21.87 -12.52 10.21
C LEU A 555 20.42 -12.64 10.73
N GLN A 556 19.74 -11.50 10.74
CA GLN A 556 18.35 -11.33 11.17
C GLN A 556 17.39 -11.23 9.98
N SER A 557 17.84 -10.59 8.89
CA SER A 557 17.04 -10.36 7.69
C SER A 557 17.76 -10.83 6.43
N LEU A 558 17.09 -11.66 5.64
CA LEU A 558 17.54 -12.08 4.32
C LEU A 558 16.41 -11.98 3.30
N GLY A 559 16.38 -10.88 2.54
CA GLY A 559 15.47 -10.70 1.41
C GLY A 559 16.20 -10.76 0.07
N LEU A 560 15.89 -11.78 -0.71
CA LEU A 560 16.40 -12.01 -2.06
C LEU A 560 15.26 -12.19 -3.07
N GLY A 561 14.03 -11.91 -2.67
CA GLY A 561 12.82 -12.11 -3.47
C GLY A 561 12.84 -11.34 -4.80
N SER A 562 11.97 -11.73 -5.74
CA SER A 562 11.81 -11.03 -7.03
C SER A 562 13.13 -10.83 -7.78
N ASN A 563 13.84 -11.93 -8.06
CA ASN A 563 15.12 -11.95 -8.76
C ASN A 563 15.17 -13.12 -9.77
N LYS A 564 16.35 -13.36 -10.37
CA LYS A 564 16.59 -14.50 -11.28
C LYS A 564 17.55 -15.51 -10.67
N LEU A 565 17.55 -15.64 -9.34
CA LEU A 565 18.41 -16.58 -8.64
C LEU A 565 17.95 -18.01 -8.96
N THR A 566 18.93 -18.87 -9.11
CA THR A 566 18.78 -20.30 -9.43
C THR A 566 19.40 -21.10 -8.30
N ASP A 567 19.33 -22.43 -8.40
CA ASP A 567 19.93 -23.44 -7.50
C ASP A 567 18.89 -24.11 -6.59
N THR A 568 19.34 -25.21 -6.01
CA THR A 568 18.57 -26.08 -5.14
C THR A 568 19.03 -25.87 -3.70
N ILE A 569 18.13 -25.38 -2.84
CA ILE A 569 18.47 -25.02 -1.47
C ILE A 569 17.93 -26.08 -0.51
N GLU A 570 18.81 -26.67 0.28
CA GLU A 570 18.41 -27.43 1.47
C GLU A 570 18.03 -26.42 2.54
N LEU A 571 16.74 -26.35 2.86
CA LEU A 571 16.24 -25.50 3.95
C LEU A 571 17.00 -25.76 5.28
N GLY A 572 17.59 -26.96 5.43
CA GLY A 572 18.52 -27.40 6.49
C GLY A 572 19.57 -26.36 6.87
N SER A 573 20.09 -25.70 5.83
CA SER A 573 21.16 -24.72 5.94
C SER A 573 20.65 -23.39 6.48
N ILE A 574 19.39 -23.05 6.22
CA ILE A 574 18.75 -21.79 6.65
C ILE A 574 18.42 -21.85 8.14
N TRP A 575 17.89 -22.97 8.63
CA TRP A 575 17.50 -23.10 10.04
C TRP A 575 18.68 -23.08 11.02
N ARG A 576 19.92 -23.05 10.52
CA ARG A 576 21.13 -22.79 11.32
C ARG A 576 21.27 -21.33 11.73
N LEU A 577 20.62 -20.41 11.02
CA LEU A 577 20.62 -18.98 11.29
C LEU A 577 19.63 -18.68 12.43
N THR A 578 20.06 -18.89 13.67
CA THR A 578 19.17 -18.82 14.84
C THR A 578 18.60 -17.43 15.11
N SER A 579 19.26 -16.38 14.64
CA SER A 579 18.80 -14.99 14.77
C SER A 579 17.86 -14.54 13.65
N LEU A 580 17.56 -15.39 12.66
CA LEU A 580 16.77 -15.02 11.49
C LEU A 580 15.29 -14.82 11.87
N THR A 581 14.77 -13.63 11.56
CA THR A 581 13.37 -13.22 11.78
C THR A 581 12.63 -12.94 10.47
N TYR A 582 13.33 -12.53 9.42
CA TYR A 582 12.78 -12.21 8.10
C TYR A 582 13.48 -13.03 7.01
N LEU A 583 12.69 -13.76 6.22
CA LEU A 583 13.18 -14.51 5.07
C LEU A 583 12.24 -14.31 3.87
N ASP A 584 12.78 -13.73 2.80
CA ASP A 584 12.13 -13.65 1.50
C ASP A 584 13.04 -14.27 0.43
N LEU A 585 12.61 -15.40 -0.13
CA LEU A 585 13.24 -16.01 -1.30
C LEU A 585 12.27 -16.09 -2.49
N GLY A 586 11.11 -15.44 -2.38
CA GLY A 586 10.00 -15.56 -3.31
C GLY A 586 10.36 -15.13 -4.73
N ASP A 587 9.60 -15.56 -5.72
CA ASP A 587 9.70 -15.07 -7.11
C ASP A 587 11.12 -15.15 -7.68
N ASN A 588 11.76 -16.30 -7.46
CA ASN A 588 13.04 -16.69 -8.04
C ASN A 588 12.88 -17.98 -8.87
N MET A 589 13.98 -18.50 -9.42
CA MET A 589 14.04 -19.81 -10.08
C MET A 589 14.70 -20.87 -9.17
N ILE A 590 14.52 -20.73 -7.86
CA ILE A 590 15.05 -21.66 -6.86
C ILE A 590 14.13 -22.87 -6.67
N SER A 591 14.70 -23.99 -6.25
CA SER A 591 13.93 -25.15 -5.80
C SER A 591 14.33 -25.53 -4.38
N LEU A 592 13.35 -25.70 -3.50
CA LEU A 592 13.59 -26.05 -2.11
C LEU A 592 13.47 -27.56 -1.91
N VAL A 593 14.49 -28.16 -1.28
CA VAL A 593 14.48 -29.59 -0.95
C VAL A 593 14.00 -29.79 0.48
N THR A 594 13.11 -30.77 0.64
CA THR A 594 12.54 -31.15 1.93
C THR A 594 13.61 -31.63 2.91
N GLU A 595 13.30 -31.41 4.18
CA GLU A 595 14.17 -31.47 5.36
C GLU A 595 14.56 -32.90 5.74
N LYS A 596 15.73 -33.03 6.38
CA LYS A 596 16.14 -34.25 7.08
C LYS A 596 15.63 -34.18 8.53
N GLU A 597 15.48 -35.31 9.20
CA GLU A 597 14.89 -35.38 10.56
C GLU A 597 15.60 -34.50 11.60
N GLY A 598 16.93 -34.30 11.47
CA GLY A 598 17.69 -33.40 12.34
C GLY A 598 17.43 -31.91 12.11
N ASP A 599 16.94 -31.55 10.94
CA ASP A 599 16.64 -30.16 10.58
C ASP A 599 15.38 -29.65 11.29
N ILE A 600 14.39 -30.54 11.49
CA ILE A 600 13.14 -30.26 12.23
C ILE A 600 13.45 -29.85 13.68
N ILE A 601 14.51 -30.38 14.28
CA ILE A 601 14.87 -30.03 15.67
C ILE A 601 15.35 -28.58 15.74
N LEU A 602 16.11 -28.11 14.75
CA LEU A 602 16.62 -26.73 14.71
C LEU A 602 15.52 -25.69 14.55
N SER A 603 14.42 -26.03 13.87
CA SER A 603 13.34 -25.07 13.62
C SER A 603 12.59 -24.64 14.88
N HIS A 604 12.65 -25.43 15.97
CA HIS A 604 11.97 -25.12 17.23
C HIS A 604 12.55 -23.90 17.95
N SER A 605 13.83 -23.56 17.70
CA SER A 605 14.48 -22.40 18.29
C SER A 605 14.31 -21.12 17.47
N LEU A 606 13.76 -21.20 16.26
CA LEU A 606 13.70 -20.05 15.35
C LEU A 606 12.56 -19.09 15.71
N LYS A 607 12.78 -17.81 15.42
CA LYS A 607 11.85 -16.71 15.66
C LYS A 607 11.44 -16.02 14.35
N ILE A 608 11.35 -16.77 13.26
CA ILE A 608 10.90 -16.26 11.96
C ILE A 608 9.48 -15.70 12.09
N GLN A 609 9.33 -14.43 11.77
CA GLN A 609 8.07 -13.68 11.76
C GLN A 609 7.53 -13.53 10.33
N TYR A 610 8.42 -13.34 9.35
CA TYR A 610 8.08 -13.16 7.94
C TYR A 610 8.72 -14.26 7.10
N LEU A 611 7.89 -15.04 6.40
CA LEU A 611 8.34 -16.10 5.50
C LEU A 611 7.64 -16.00 4.15
N ASN A 612 8.38 -15.57 3.13
CA ASN A 612 7.93 -15.57 1.74
C ASN A 612 8.73 -16.59 0.92
N LEU A 613 8.05 -17.64 0.46
CA LEU A 613 8.57 -18.69 -0.42
C LEU A 613 7.66 -18.86 -1.64
N ALA A 614 7.06 -17.77 -2.11
CA ALA A 614 6.27 -17.76 -3.33
C ALA A 614 7.11 -18.22 -4.53
N SER A 615 6.53 -18.93 -5.49
CA SER A 615 7.23 -19.31 -6.74
C SER A 615 8.50 -20.16 -6.55
N CYS A 616 8.65 -20.90 -5.44
CA CYS A 616 9.86 -21.67 -5.10
C CYS A 616 9.81 -23.16 -5.47
N ASN A 617 8.88 -23.55 -6.35
CA ASN A 617 8.68 -24.93 -6.84
C ASN A 617 8.42 -25.96 -5.71
N LEU A 618 7.77 -25.55 -4.62
CA LEU A 618 7.38 -26.44 -3.52
C LEU A 618 6.24 -27.37 -3.95
N THR A 619 6.31 -28.64 -3.53
CA THR A 619 5.26 -29.65 -3.80
C THR A 619 4.45 -30.03 -2.56
N ASN A 620 4.96 -29.71 -1.36
CA ASN A 620 4.32 -29.95 -0.08
C ASN A 620 4.71 -28.83 0.90
N ILE A 621 3.87 -28.57 1.92
CA ILE A 621 4.25 -27.67 3.02
C ILE A 621 5.32 -28.38 3.88
N PRO A 622 6.51 -27.79 4.08
CA PRO A 622 7.56 -28.39 4.91
C PRO A 622 7.12 -28.65 6.36
N ALA A 623 7.58 -29.76 6.93
CA ALA A 623 7.16 -30.19 8.27
C ALA A 623 7.66 -29.26 9.38
N SER A 624 8.83 -28.63 9.23
CA SER A 624 9.38 -27.67 10.20
C SER A 624 8.48 -26.47 10.44
N PHE A 625 7.66 -26.06 9.46
CA PHE A 625 6.86 -24.83 9.54
C PHE A 625 5.83 -24.90 10.66
N LYS A 626 5.40 -26.13 11.01
CA LYS A 626 4.57 -26.36 12.18
C LYS A 626 5.22 -25.88 13.47
N TYR A 627 6.54 -25.74 13.56
CA TYR A 627 7.25 -25.36 14.79
C TYR A 627 7.69 -23.89 14.80
N LEU A 628 7.38 -23.10 13.75
CA LEU A 628 7.66 -21.67 13.70
C LEU A 628 6.58 -20.89 14.45
N ASP A 629 6.73 -20.81 15.77
CA ASP A 629 5.70 -20.25 16.66
C ASP A 629 5.54 -18.72 16.54
N ALA A 630 6.58 -18.01 16.07
CA ALA A 630 6.61 -16.55 15.92
C ALA A 630 6.04 -16.05 14.58
N LEU A 631 5.62 -16.95 13.69
CA LEU A 631 5.24 -16.62 12.33
C LEU A 631 3.99 -15.74 12.28
N GLN A 632 4.09 -14.59 11.59
CA GLN A 632 3.01 -13.63 11.37
C GLN A 632 2.61 -13.56 9.90
N VAL A 633 3.58 -13.61 8.98
CA VAL A 633 3.35 -13.59 7.53
C VAL A 633 3.84 -14.90 6.92
N LEU A 634 2.95 -15.59 6.23
CA LEU A 634 3.26 -16.79 5.46
C LEU A 634 2.76 -16.64 4.03
N ASP A 635 3.68 -16.53 3.09
CA ASP A 635 3.39 -16.57 1.65
C ASP A 635 4.02 -17.83 1.02
N LEU A 636 3.16 -18.73 0.55
CA LEU A 636 3.53 -19.94 -0.21
C LEU A 636 2.86 -19.94 -1.59
N SER A 637 2.47 -18.77 -2.09
CA SER A 637 1.73 -18.65 -3.34
C SER A 637 2.53 -19.12 -4.55
N ASN A 638 1.83 -19.41 -5.65
CA ASN A 638 2.43 -19.78 -6.93
C ASN A 638 3.41 -20.98 -6.84
N ASN A 639 3.03 -22.01 -6.09
CA ASN A 639 3.79 -23.25 -5.96
C ASN A 639 3.00 -24.43 -6.53
N GLN A 640 3.51 -25.65 -6.36
CA GLN A 640 2.87 -26.90 -6.80
C GLN A 640 2.37 -27.72 -5.61
N ILE A 641 1.96 -27.06 -4.53
CA ILE A 641 1.59 -27.74 -3.28
C ILE A 641 0.24 -28.44 -3.44
N GLU A 642 0.22 -29.75 -3.20
CA GLU A 642 -0.99 -30.57 -3.28
C GLU A 642 -1.49 -31.04 -1.90
N GLY A 643 -2.65 -31.71 -1.89
CA GLY A 643 -3.22 -32.29 -0.67
C GLY A 643 -4.17 -31.35 0.07
N ALA A 644 -4.21 -31.50 1.40
CA ALA A 644 -5.07 -30.71 2.29
C ALA A 644 -4.27 -29.62 2.99
N ILE A 645 -4.89 -28.46 3.23
CA ILE A 645 -4.29 -27.42 4.07
C ILE A 645 -4.28 -27.92 5.52
N PRO A 646 -3.09 -28.06 6.16
CA PRO A 646 -2.97 -28.62 7.50
C PRO A 646 -3.69 -27.82 8.58
N SER A 647 -4.18 -28.49 9.63
CA SER A 647 -4.96 -27.84 10.69
C SER A 647 -4.17 -26.77 11.44
N TRP A 648 -2.86 -26.98 11.60
CA TRP A 648 -1.99 -26.08 12.36
C TRP A 648 -1.86 -24.71 11.70
N VAL A 649 -1.99 -24.60 10.38
CA VAL A 649 -1.93 -23.30 9.68
C VAL A 649 -2.99 -22.34 10.24
N TRP A 650 -4.16 -22.88 10.56
CA TRP A 650 -5.28 -22.11 11.09
C TRP A 650 -5.23 -21.89 12.60
N GLU A 651 -4.40 -22.63 13.34
CA GLU A 651 -4.26 -22.50 14.80
C GLU A 651 -3.19 -21.49 15.19
N ARG A 652 -2.55 -20.87 14.19
CA ARG A 652 -1.48 -19.88 14.33
C ARG A 652 -2.04 -18.46 14.39
N ARG A 653 -1.26 -17.56 15.00
CA ARG A 653 -1.55 -16.13 15.07
C ARG A 653 -1.02 -15.40 13.82
N LEU A 654 -1.33 -15.93 12.64
CA LEU A 654 -0.96 -15.30 11.37
C LEU A 654 -1.75 -14.00 11.18
N GLY A 655 -1.04 -12.95 10.76
CA GLY A 655 -1.61 -11.71 10.23
C GLY A 655 -1.90 -11.81 8.74
N THR A 656 -1.01 -12.47 7.99
CA THR A 656 -1.13 -12.64 6.55
C THR A 656 -0.90 -14.09 6.17
N LEU A 657 -1.84 -14.65 5.41
CA LEU A 657 -1.74 -15.99 4.84
C LEU A 657 -2.06 -15.95 3.35
N ASN A 658 -1.07 -16.23 2.52
CA ASN A 658 -1.23 -16.35 1.08
C ASN A 658 -0.84 -17.77 0.63
N LEU A 659 -1.83 -18.55 0.21
CA LEU A 659 -1.69 -19.91 -0.33
C LEU A 659 -2.19 -19.99 -1.77
N SER A 660 -2.33 -18.86 -2.46
CA SER A 660 -2.90 -18.79 -3.79
C SER A 660 -2.08 -19.52 -4.84
N TYR A 661 -2.67 -19.83 -5.99
CA TYR A 661 -1.97 -20.46 -7.12
C TYR A 661 -1.22 -21.75 -6.73
N ASN A 662 -1.94 -22.68 -6.10
CA ASN A 662 -1.44 -24.00 -5.71
C ASN A 662 -2.43 -25.10 -6.15
N MET A 663 -2.26 -26.32 -5.65
CA MET A 663 -3.12 -27.47 -5.97
C MET A 663 -3.86 -28.02 -4.75
N PHE A 664 -4.11 -27.21 -3.72
CA PHE A 664 -4.84 -27.65 -2.52
C PHE A 664 -6.27 -28.08 -2.88
N THR A 665 -6.74 -29.17 -2.26
CA THR A 665 -8.05 -29.78 -2.57
C THR A 665 -9.06 -29.69 -1.44
N THR A 666 -8.60 -29.73 -0.18
CA THR A 666 -9.46 -29.71 1.01
C THR A 666 -8.77 -29.01 2.19
N LEU A 667 -9.51 -28.85 3.29
CA LEU A 667 -8.99 -28.41 4.58
C LEU A 667 -9.03 -29.60 5.56
N GLU A 668 -8.02 -29.76 6.42
CA GLU A 668 -8.04 -30.80 7.46
C GLU A 668 -9.09 -30.52 8.56
N LYS A 669 -9.48 -29.25 8.76
CA LYS A 669 -10.44 -28.81 9.78
C LYS A 669 -11.70 -28.18 9.15
N LEU A 670 -12.85 -28.43 9.78
CA LEU A 670 -14.20 -27.99 9.38
C LEU A 670 -14.36 -26.46 9.43
N PRO A 671 -15.39 -25.87 8.77
CA PRO A 671 -15.26 -24.58 8.10
C PRO A 671 -14.96 -23.40 9.02
N ILE A 672 -15.33 -23.43 10.29
CA ILE A 672 -15.01 -22.36 11.23
C ILE A 672 -13.62 -22.60 11.82
N VAL A 673 -12.68 -21.71 11.50
CA VAL A 673 -11.28 -21.76 11.95
C VAL A 673 -10.94 -20.54 12.81
N GLN A 674 -10.01 -20.66 13.74
CA GLN A 674 -9.78 -19.64 14.77
C GLN A 674 -8.43 -18.94 14.55
N MET A 675 -8.46 -17.78 13.92
CA MET A 675 -7.26 -17.04 13.50
C MET A 675 -7.32 -15.61 14.05
N THR A 676 -6.86 -15.40 15.29
CA THR A 676 -7.18 -14.18 16.06
C THR A 676 -6.66 -12.86 15.50
N ASN A 677 -5.64 -12.90 14.64
CA ASN A 677 -4.89 -11.73 14.17
C ASN A 677 -4.93 -11.56 12.64
N LEU A 678 -5.75 -12.35 11.93
CA LEU A 678 -5.72 -12.40 10.46
C LEU A 678 -6.30 -11.15 9.80
N ASN A 679 -5.49 -10.49 8.98
CA ASN A 679 -5.84 -9.27 8.24
C ASN A 679 -5.94 -9.52 6.72
N TYR A 680 -5.16 -10.48 6.21
CA TYR A 680 -5.12 -10.83 4.79
C TYR A 680 -5.18 -12.35 4.63
N LEU A 681 -6.16 -12.83 3.84
CA LEU A 681 -6.29 -14.23 3.48
C LEU A 681 -6.55 -14.40 1.98
N ASP A 682 -5.60 -15.03 1.30
CA ASP A 682 -5.74 -15.41 -0.10
C ASP A 682 -5.56 -16.93 -0.26
N LEU A 683 -6.65 -17.62 -0.62
CA LEU A 683 -6.68 -19.03 -1.01
C LEU A 683 -7.05 -19.21 -2.49
N SER A 684 -6.97 -18.15 -3.29
CA SER A 684 -7.43 -18.14 -4.66
C SER A 684 -6.66 -19.10 -5.57
N SER A 685 -7.25 -19.46 -6.71
CA SER A 685 -6.58 -20.29 -7.73
C SER A 685 -6.04 -21.61 -7.18
N ASN A 686 -6.93 -22.39 -6.57
CA ASN A 686 -6.67 -23.72 -6.03
C ASN A 686 -7.75 -24.71 -6.52
N ARG A 687 -7.81 -25.91 -5.92
CA ARG A 687 -8.86 -26.92 -6.18
C ARG A 687 -9.73 -27.17 -4.95
N LEU A 688 -9.82 -26.21 -4.03
CA LEU A 688 -10.50 -26.35 -2.75
C LEU A 688 -11.99 -26.57 -2.95
N GLN A 689 -12.57 -27.56 -2.27
CA GLN A 689 -13.97 -27.93 -2.39
C GLN A 689 -14.71 -27.87 -1.04
N GLY A 690 -16.04 -27.92 -1.10
CA GLY A 690 -16.90 -27.91 0.09
C GLY A 690 -17.37 -26.50 0.45
N SER A 691 -17.55 -26.22 1.74
CA SER A 691 -17.97 -24.90 2.21
C SER A 691 -16.77 -23.97 2.35
N ILE A 692 -16.97 -22.68 2.09
CA ILE A 692 -15.97 -21.65 2.36
C ILE A 692 -15.61 -21.67 3.86
N PRO A 693 -14.31 -21.64 4.23
CA PRO A 693 -13.90 -21.50 5.62
C PRO A 693 -14.19 -20.09 6.15
N ILE A 694 -14.47 -19.99 7.45
CA ILE A 694 -14.70 -18.74 8.17
C ILE A 694 -13.58 -18.59 9.21
N PRO A 695 -12.58 -17.73 8.95
CA PRO A 695 -11.63 -17.35 9.99
C PRO A 695 -12.31 -16.44 11.03
N LEU A 696 -12.56 -16.99 12.21
CA LEU A 696 -12.90 -16.22 13.40
C LEU A 696 -11.66 -15.44 13.84
N THR A 697 -11.62 -14.19 13.44
CA THR A 697 -10.60 -13.23 13.87
C THR A 697 -11.17 -12.18 14.81
N SER A 698 -10.32 -11.67 15.71
CA SER A 698 -10.59 -10.46 16.49
C SER A 698 -9.99 -9.21 15.87
N SER A 699 -9.17 -9.36 14.82
CA SER A 699 -8.58 -8.27 14.05
C SER A 699 -9.48 -7.82 12.91
N ASP A 700 -9.15 -6.67 12.34
CA ASP A 700 -9.88 -6.05 11.23
C ASP A 700 -9.47 -6.73 9.91
N LEU A 701 -10.02 -7.93 9.63
CA LEU A 701 -9.81 -8.61 8.35
C LEU A 701 -10.13 -7.64 7.21
N ALA A 702 -9.16 -7.31 6.38
CA ALA A 702 -9.30 -6.35 5.29
C ALA A 702 -9.54 -7.05 3.95
N VAL A 703 -8.78 -8.12 3.67
CA VAL A 703 -8.78 -8.81 2.36
C VAL A 703 -9.11 -10.29 2.52
N LEU A 704 -10.09 -10.74 1.73
CA LEU A 704 -10.54 -12.12 1.66
C LEU A 704 -10.72 -12.57 0.20
N ASP A 705 -9.80 -13.38 -0.30
CA ASP A 705 -9.88 -13.95 -1.64
C ASP A 705 -9.98 -15.49 -1.60
N TYR A 706 -11.13 -16.00 -2.06
CA TYR A 706 -11.40 -17.43 -2.24
C TYR A 706 -11.65 -17.78 -3.72
N SER A 707 -11.32 -16.87 -4.64
CA SER A 707 -11.70 -17.00 -6.04
C SER A 707 -11.02 -18.18 -6.75
N ASN A 708 -11.59 -18.60 -7.87
CA ASN A 708 -11.02 -19.65 -8.72
C ASN A 708 -10.73 -20.95 -7.95
N ASN A 709 -11.79 -21.52 -7.39
CA ASN A 709 -11.79 -22.75 -6.60
C ASN A 709 -13.02 -23.61 -6.94
N ASN A 710 -13.30 -24.64 -6.14
CA ASN A 710 -14.41 -25.56 -6.31
C ASN A 710 -15.38 -25.53 -5.10
N PHE A 711 -15.45 -24.41 -4.35
CA PHE A 711 -16.35 -24.26 -3.21
C PHE A 711 -17.82 -24.29 -3.66
N SER A 712 -18.68 -24.97 -2.91
CA SER A 712 -20.08 -25.23 -3.26
C SER A 712 -21.11 -24.47 -2.41
N SER A 713 -20.71 -23.98 -1.23
CA SER A 713 -21.63 -23.33 -0.28
C SER A 713 -20.96 -22.22 0.54
N ILE A 714 -21.79 -21.27 0.97
CA ILE A 714 -21.47 -20.19 1.90
C ILE A 714 -22.42 -20.27 3.11
N GLU A 715 -21.90 -20.04 4.30
CA GLU A 715 -22.71 -20.02 5.53
C GLU A 715 -23.67 -18.82 5.57
N SER A 716 -24.86 -19.03 6.12
CA SER A 716 -25.92 -18.00 6.14
C SER A 716 -25.57 -16.74 6.97
N ASN A 717 -24.66 -16.88 7.93
CA ASN A 717 -24.20 -15.82 8.82
C ASN A 717 -22.84 -15.23 8.44
N PHE A 718 -22.32 -15.55 7.25
CA PHE A 718 -21.02 -15.10 6.72
C PHE A 718 -20.73 -13.62 7.01
N GLY A 719 -21.67 -12.72 6.69
CA GLY A 719 -21.42 -11.28 6.83
C GLY A 719 -21.27 -10.78 8.28
N ARG A 720 -21.67 -11.57 9.29
CA ARG A 720 -21.49 -11.18 10.70
C ARG A 720 -20.05 -11.31 11.18
N TYR A 721 -19.25 -12.18 10.54
CA TYR A 721 -17.89 -12.48 10.97
C TYR A 721 -16.86 -11.49 10.42
N PHE A 722 -17.20 -10.75 9.36
CA PHE A 722 -16.24 -9.93 8.61
C PHE A 722 -16.62 -8.45 8.56
N ARG A 723 -17.13 -7.89 9.66
CA ARG A 723 -17.70 -6.52 9.68
C ARG A 723 -16.78 -5.45 9.09
N ASN A 724 -15.47 -5.65 9.21
CA ASN A 724 -14.44 -4.71 8.80
C ASN A 724 -13.77 -5.08 7.47
N ALA A 725 -14.25 -6.11 6.75
CA ALA A 725 -13.74 -6.47 5.43
C ALA A 725 -13.96 -5.36 4.41
N ILE A 726 -12.90 -5.08 3.67
CA ILE A 726 -12.82 -4.06 2.61
C ILE A 726 -12.96 -4.76 1.24
N TYR A 727 -12.29 -5.91 1.08
CA TYR A 727 -12.24 -6.67 -0.16
C TYR A 727 -12.73 -8.11 0.04
N ILE A 728 -13.73 -8.52 -0.74
CA ILE A 728 -14.24 -9.89 -0.76
C ILE A 728 -14.35 -10.38 -2.21
N ASN A 729 -13.59 -11.41 -2.56
CA ASN A 729 -13.66 -12.07 -3.86
C ASN A 729 -13.96 -13.57 -3.71
N LEU A 730 -15.16 -13.97 -4.12
CA LEU A 730 -15.64 -15.35 -4.14
C LEU A 730 -15.88 -15.87 -5.56
N SER A 731 -15.35 -15.17 -6.57
CA SER A 731 -15.64 -15.45 -7.98
C SER A 731 -15.09 -16.80 -8.44
N ILE A 732 -15.62 -17.32 -9.57
CA ILE A 732 -15.14 -18.56 -10.21
C ILE A 732 -15.14 -19.74 -9.22
N ASN A 733 -16.33 -20.06 -8.72
CA ASN A 733 -16.56 -21.17 -7.79
C ASN A 733 -17.86 -21.90 -8.18
N LYS A 734 -18.34 -22.81 -7.33
CA LYS A 734 -19.63 -23.51 -7.49
C LYS A 734 -20.64 -23.10 -6.42
N LEU A 735 -20.53 -21.88 -5.87
CA LEU A 735 -21.38 -21.41 -4.79
C LEU A 735 -22.83 -21.32 -5.27
N SER A 736 -23.75 -21.87 -4.50
CA SER A 736 -25.16 -21.95 -4.86
C SER A 736 -26.07 -21.55 -3.70
N GLY A 737 -27.35 -21.31 -4.00
CA GLY A 737 -28.30 -20.77 -3.03
C GLY A 737 -28.41 -19.25 -3.14
N HIS A 738 -29.00 -18.61 -2.12
CA HIS A 738 -29.19 -17.16 -2.11
C HIS A 738 -27.96 -16.45 -1.57
N ILE A 739 -27.70 -15.22 -2.04
CA ILE A 739 -26.72 -14.32 -1.42
C ILE A 739 -27.19 -14.03 0.02
N PRO A 740 -26.41 -14.35 1.07
CA PRO A 740 -26.85 -14.17 2.45
C PRO A 740 -27.13 -12.71 2.81
N LEU A 741 -28.31 -12.42 3.38
CA LEU A 741 -28.67 -11.06 3.85
C LEU A 741 -27.71 -10.49 4.91
N THR A 742 -26.96 -11.34 5.60
CA THR A 742 -25.98 -10.89 6.59
C THR A 742 -24.81 -10.10 5.98
N ILE A 743 -24.57 -10.21 4.67
CA ILE A 743 -23.61 -9.37 3.93
C ILE A 743 -23.94 -7.88 4.08
N CYS A 744 -25.20 -7.52 4.30
CA CYS A 744 -25.58 -6.12 4.56
C CYS A 744 -24.94 -5.53 5.83
N SER A 745 -24.40 -6.35 6.74
CA SER A 745 -23.73 -5.89 7.97
C SER A 745 -22.25 -5.51 7.82
N LEU A 746 -21.66 -5.68 6.63
CA LEU A 746 -20.23 -5.45 6.34
C LEU A 746 -19.89 -3.97 6.11
N SER A 747 -19.92 -3.08 7.12
CA SER A 747 -19.96 -1.60 6.91
C SER A 747 -18.82 -1.01 6.07
N ASN A 748 -17.65 -1.63 6.04
CA ASN A 748 -16.45 -1.08 5.42
C ASN A 748 -16.15 -1.66 4.02
N LEU A 749 -17.01 -2.53 3.52
CA LEU A 749 -16.84 -3.22 2.24
C LEU A 749 -16.84 -2.25 1.06
N ASP A 750 -15.75 -2.30 0.28
CA ASP A 750 -15.53 -1.47 -0.90
C ASP A 750 -15.60 -2.29 -2.21
N ILE A 751 -15.08 -3.53 -2.19
CA ILE A 751 -15.04 -4.42 -3.35
C ILE A 751 -15.72 -5.75 -3.02
N MET A 752 -16.71 -6.13 -3.85
CA MET A 752 -17.36 -7.43 -3.78
C MET A 752 -17.51 -8.07 -5.16
N ASP A 753 -16.85 -9.22 -5.35
CA ASP A 753 -16.95 -10.03 -6.56
C ASP A 753 -17.48 -11.44 -6.24
N LEU A 754 -18.68 -11.75 -6.72
CA LEU A 754 -19.35 -13.05 -6.63
C LEU A 754 -19.55 -13.69 -8.01
N SER A 755 -18.85 -13.22 -9.03
CA SER A 755 -19.06 -13.60 -10.43
C SER A 755 -18.77 -15.08 -10.69
N TYR A 756 -19.35 -15.64 -11.76
CA TYR A 756 -19.12 -17.01 -12.20
C TYR A 756 -19.40 -18.04 -11.08
N ASN A 757 -20.62 -18.01 -10.57
CA ASN A 757 -21.14 -18.91 -9.54
C ASN A 757 -22.55 -19.40 -9.92
N TYR A 758 -23.25 -20.05 -8.99
CA TYR A 758 -24.63 -20.53 -9.15
C TYR A 758 -25.60 -19.86 -8.16
N PHE A 759 -25.31 -18.63 -7.71
CA PHE A 759 -26.21 -17.90 -6.82
C PHE A 759 -27.56 -17.64 -7.49
N SER A 760 -28.64 -17.72 -6.72
CA SER A 760 -30.01 -17.49 -7.17
C SER A 760 -30.77 -16.59 -6.20
N GLY A 761 -32.00 -16.21 -6.55
CA GLY A 761 -32.79 -15.26 -5.76
C GLY A 761 -32.55 -13.81 -6.18
N ALA A 762 -33.19 -12.90 -5.44
CA ALA A 762 -33.03 -11.46 -5.63
C ALA A 762 -31.73 -10.95 -5.03
N ILE A 763 -31.19 -9.88 -5.65
CA ILE A 763 -30.02 -9.16 -5.14
C ILE A 763 -30.43 -8.43 -3.84
N PRO A 764 -29.72 -8.63 -2.71
CA PRO A 764 -29.97 -7.86 -1.49
C PRO A 764 -29.89 -6.36 -1.74
N SER A 765 -30.93 -5.60 -1.39
CA SER A 765 -31.04 -4.17 -1.73
C SER A 765 -29.86 -3.33 -1.20
N CYS A 766 -29.38 -3.69 -0.02
CA CYS A 766 -28.25 -3.03 0.64
C CYS A 766 -26.97 -2.98 -0.19
N LEU A 767 -26.78 -3.88 -1.16
CA LEU A 767 -25.60 -3.89 -2.03
C LEU A 767 -25.59 -2.73 -3.03
N MET A 768 -26.77 -2.16 -3.33
CA MET A 768 -26.92 -1.01 -4.22
C MET A 768 -27.34 0.26 -3.47
N GLU A 769 -27.91 0.13 -2.27
CA GLU A 769 -28.34 1.25 -1.41
C GLU A 769 -27.21 1.82 -0.52
N ARG A 770 -25.99 1.24 -0.58
CA ARG A 770 -24.87 1.59 0.31
C ARG A 770 -24.03 2.77 -0.18
N VAL A 771 -23.62 3.62 0.76
CA VAL A 771 -22.70 4.74 0.51
C VAL A 771 -21.24 4.28 0.30
N GLY A 772 -20.85 3.11 0.81
CA GLY A 772 -19.44 2.71 0.90
C GLY A 772 -18.90 1.78 -0.19
N LEU A 773 -19.76 1.11 -0.98
CA LEU A 773 -19.33 0.10 -1.94
C LEU A 773 -18.95 0.75 -3.28
N SER A 774 -17.74 0.51 -3.78
CA SER A 774 -17.29 0.99 -5.10
C SER A 774 -17.51 -0.04 -6.20
N ILE A 775 -17.29 -1.33 -5.93
CA ILE A 775 -17.33 -2.38 -6.95
C ILE A 775 -18.30 -3.50 -6.57
N LEU A 776 -19.29 -3.76 -7.43
CA LEU A 776 -20.21 -4.88 -7.32
C LEU A 776 -20.22 -5.72 -8.59
N LYS A 777 -19.68 -6.94 -8.52
CA LYS A 777 -19.73 -7.91 -9.64
C LYS A 777 -20.47 -9.18 -9.27
N LEU A 778 -21.52 -9.50 -10.03
CA LEU A 778 -22.40 -10.65 -9.89
C LEU A 778 -22.59 -11.40 -11.22
N ARG A 779 -21.71 -11.17 -12.19
CA ARG A 779 -21.76 -11.74 -13.54
C ARG A 779 -21.91 -13.26 -13.51
N GLN A 780 -22.61 -13.82 -14.49
CA GLN A 780 -22.74 -15.27 -14.74
C GLN A 780 -23.17 -16.02 -13.48
N ASN A 781 -24.39 -15.72 -13.03
CA ASN A 781 -25.09 -16.37 -11.93
C ASN A 781 -26.52 -16.75 -12.37
N LYS A 782 -27.40 -17.08 -11.42
CA LYS A 782 -28.83 -17.40 -11.64
C LYS A 782 -29.74 -16.42 -10.87
N LEU A 783 -29.29 -15.19 -10.68
CA LEU A 783 -30.02 -14.16 -9.93
C LEU A 783 -31.23 -13.69 -10.74
N TYR A 784 -32.34 -13.42 -10.08
CA TYR A 784 -33.61 -13.01 -10.71
C TYR A 784 -34.33 -11.95 -9.89
N GLY A 785 -35.41 -11.38 -10.44
CA GLY A 785 -36.16 -10.30 -9.83
C GLY A 785 -35.69 -8.93 -10.31
N VAL A 786 -36.21 -7.87 -9.67
CA VAL A 786 -35.96 -6.48 -10.07
C VAL A 786 -34.77 -5.88 -9.35
N LEU A 787 -34.12 -4.87 -9.96
CA LEU A 787 -33.07 -4.10 -9.31
C LEU A 787 -33.66 -3.18 -8.21
N PRO A 788 -32.94 -2.97 -7.09
CA PRO A 788 -33.34 -2.05 -6.02
C PRO A 788 -33.53 -0.61 -6.47
N GLU A 789 -34.62 0.05 -6.03
CA GLU A 789 -34.95 1.43 -6.42
C GLU A 789 -34.41 2.53 -5.49
N ASN A 790 -34.00 2.25 -4.25
CA ASN A 790 -33.70 3.29 -3.25
C ASN A 790 -32.20 3.66 -3.15
N ILE A 791 -31.55 3.92 -4.28
CA ILE A 791 -30.14 4.36 -4.29
C ILE A 791 -30.06 5.81 -3.79
N ILE A 792 -29.38 6.03 -2.66
CA ILE A 792 -29.28 7.32 -1.98
C ILE A 792 -28.23 8.24 -2.60
N GLU A 793 -28.35 9.54 -2.35
CA GLU A 793 -27.32 10.53 -2.74
C GLU A 793 -25.99 10.21 -2.05
N GLY A 794 -24.87 10.37 -2.78
CA GLY A 794 -23.54 9.99 -2.32
C GLY A 794 -23.16 8.53 -2.62
N CYS A 795 -23.85 7.86 -3.54
CA CYS A 795 -23.48 6.55 -4.06
C CYS A 795 -22.05 6.56 -4.63
N LYS A 796 -21.18 5.69 -4.08
CA LYS A 796 -19.76 5.53 -4.48
C LYS A 796 -19.52 4.46 -5.54
N LEU A 797 -20.56 3.77 -6.02
CA LEU A 797 -20.40 2.70 -7.01
C LEU A 797 -19.75 3.23 -8.29
N GLN A 798 -18.63 2.62 -8.64
CA GLN A 798 -17.86 2.82 -9.87
C GLN A 798 -18.18 1.71 -10.88
N THR A 799 -18.37 0.47 -10.42
CA THR A 799 -18.71 -0.67 -11.29
C THR A 799 -19.91 -1.45 -10.78
N ILE A 800 -20.85 -1.70 -11.69
CA ILE A 800 -21.95 -2.65 -11.53
C ILE A 800 -21.90 -3.62 -12.72
N ASP A 801 -21.58 -4.90 -12.45
CA ASP A 801 -21.58 -5.97 -13.46
C ASP A 801 -22.54 -7.10 -13.04
N LEU A 802 -23.67 -7.19 -13.74
CA LEU A 802 -24.73 -8.18 -13.54
C LEU A 802 -24.92 -9.06 -14.79
N ASN A 803 -23.96 -9.07 -15.71
CA ASN A 803 -24.10 -9.72 -17.01
C ASN A 803 -24.40 -11.22 -16.87
N GLY A 804 -25.35 -11.77 -17.64
CA GLY A 804 -25.61 -13.21 -17.66
C GLY A 804 -26.34 -13.68 -16.40
N ASN A 805 -27.49 -13.07 -16.13
CA ASN A 805 -28.40 -13.43 -15.05
C ASN A 805 -29.85 -13.50 -15.60
N GLN A 806 -30.84 -13.47 -14.72
CA GLN A 806 -32.27 -13.50 -15.04
C GLN A 806 -32.99 -12.27 -14.44
N ILE A 807 -32.29 -11.13 -14.36
CA ILE A 807 -32.83 -9.88 -13.81
C ILE A 807 -33.92 -9.34 -14.75
N GLU A 808 -35.04 -8.92 -14.16
CA GLU A 808 -36.23 -8.44 -14.88
C GLU A 808 -36.64 -7.02 -14.43
N GLY A 809 -37.67 -6.46 -15.07
CA GLY A 809 -38.19 -5.14 -14.76
C GLY A 809 -37.41 -4.00 -15.42
N ALA A 810 -37.70 -2.76 -14.99
CA ALA A 810 -37.09 -1.55 -15.51
C ALA A 810 -35.80 -1.18 -14.75
N LEU A 811 -34.94 -0.36 -15.37
CA LEU A 811 -33.74 0.15 -14.70
C LEU A 811 -34.12 1.24 -13.69
N PRO A 812 -33.61 1.18 -12.43
CA PRO A 812 -33.98 2.13 -11.40
C PRO A 812 -33.38 3.50 -11.71
N ARG A 813 -34.25 4.53 -11.78
CA ARG A 813 -33.84 5.91 -12.12
C ARG A 813 -32.93 6.55 -11.07
N SER A 814 -32.94 6.03 -9.85
CA SER A 814 -32.06 6.45 -8.76
C SER A 814 -30.59 6.12 -9.00
N LEU A 815 -30.23 5.27 -9.98
CA LEU A 815 -28.84 5.08 -10.42
C LEU A 815 -28.19 6.40 -10.89
N ALA A 816 -28.99 7.41 -11.26
CA ALA A 816 -28.49 8.75 -11.54
C ALA A 816 -27.75 9.39 -10.34
N ASN A 817 -27.94 8.88 -9.12
CA ASN A 817 -27.24 9.35 -7.92
C ASN A 817 -25.79 8.85 -7.80
N CYS A 818 -25.38 7.85 -8.59
CA CYS A 818 -24.02 7.29 -8.59
C CYS A 818 -23.09 8.06 -9.53
N GLN A 819 -22.66 9.25 -9.10
CA GLN A 819 -21.85 10.17 -9.91
C GLN A 819 -20.45 9.63 -10.28
N ASP A 820 -19.98 8.61 -9.54
CA ASP A 820 -18.70 7.94 -9.77
C ASP A 820 -18.79 6.72 -10.70
N LEU A 821 -19.98 6.36 -11.19
CA LEU A 821 -20.17 5.16 -12.01
C LEU A 821 -19.44 5.25 -13.35
N GLU A 822 -18.52 4.31 -13.59
CA GLU A 822 -17.71 4.17 -14.80
C GLU A 822 -18.18 3.00 -15.68
N VAL A 823 -18.54 1.88 -15.06
CA VAL A 823 -18.92 0.63 -15.76
C VAL A 823 -20.29 0.15 -15.32
N PHE A 824 -21.21 0.05 -16.29
CA PHE A 824 -22.52 -0.54 -16.09
C PHE A 824 -22.77 -1.64 -17.13
N ASP A 825 -22.69 -2.89 -16.69
CA ASP A 825 -22.93 -4.07 -17.52
C ASP A 825 -24.09 -4.89 -16.96
N VAL A 826 -25.24 -4.83 -17.64
CA VAL A 826 -26.43 -5.63 -17.33
C VAL A 826 -26.86 -6.50 -18.51
N GLY A 827 -25.91 -6.82 -19.39
CA GLY A 827 -26.16 -7.61 -20.59
C GLY A 827 -26.66 -9.03 -20.27
N ASN A 828 -27.33 -9.68 -21.23
CA ASN A 828 -27.83 -11.05 -21.10
C ASN A 828 -28.72 -11.24 -19.87
N ASN A 829 -29.81 -10.47 -19.80
CA ASN A 829 -30.83 -10.50 -18.75
C ASN A 829 -32.25 -10.45 -19.38
N GLN A 830 -33.27 -10.16 -18.57
CA GLN A 830 -34.68 -10.05 -18.99
C GLN A 830 -35.24 -8.64 -18.74
N ILE A 831 -34.40 -7.61 -18.81
CA ILE A 831 -34.76 -6.23 -18.49
C ILE A 831 -35.72 -5.69 -19.55
N VAL A 832 -36.82 -5.08 -19.10
CA VAL A 832 -37.86 -4.46 -19.93
C VAL A 832 -37.93 -2.98 -19.59
N ASP A 833 -37.37 -2.13 -20.45
CA ASP A 833 -37.38 -0.66 -20.31
C ASP A 833 -37.19 -0.01 -21.69
N SER A 834 -37.34 1.31 -21.70
CA SER A 834 -36.84 2.23 -22.72
C SER A 834 -35.32 2.45 -22.61
N PHE A 835 -34.71 3.03 -23.64
CA PHE A 835 -33.30 3.44 -23.58
C PHE A 835 -33.06 4.42 -22.42
N PRO A 836 -32.07 4.16 -21.52
CA PRO A 836 -31.87 4.95 -20.31
C PRO A 836 -31.11 6.27 -20.58
N SER A 837 -31.74 7.20 -21.30
CA SER A 837 -31.13 8.49 -21.68
C SER A 837 -30.65 9.33 -20.49
N TRP A 838 -31.28 9.17 -19.33
CA TRP A 838 -30.92 9.81 -18.06
C TRP A 838 -29.53 9.40 -17.56
N MET A 839 -29.02 8.22 -17.90
CA MET A 839 -27.64 7.81 -17.56
C MET A 839 -26.60 8.66 -18.27
N GLY A 840 -26.98 9.40 -19.32
CA GLY A 840 -26.10 10.35 -19.99
C GLY A 840 -25.67 11.52 -19.11
N THR A 841 -26.33 11.73 -17.97
CA THR A 841 -25.92 12.73 -16.97
C THR A 841 -24.74 12.30 -16.11
N LEU A 842 -24.37 11.02 -16.12
CA LEU A 842 -23.27 10.48 -15.31
C LEU A 842 -21.92 10.88 -15.93
N PRO A 843 -21.09 11.67 -15.25
CA PRO A 843 -19.91 12.31 -15.86
C PRO A 843 -18.76 11.33 -16.12
N LYS A 844 -18.68 10.23 -15.37
CA LYS A 844 -17.60 9.24 -15.48
C LYS A 844 -18.00 7.97 -16.24
N LEU A 845 -19.24 7.85 -16.70
CA LEU A 845 -19.72 6.63 -17.36
C LEU A 845 -18.97 6.38 -18.67
N ARG A 846 -18.19 5.30 -18.70
CA ARG A 846 -17.33 4.88 -19.81
C ARG A 846 -17.92 3.69 -20.55
N ILE A 847 -18.52 2.75 -19.84
CA ILE A 847 -18.98 1.49 -20.41
C ILE A 847 -20.45 1.29 -20.09
N LEU A 848 -21.27 1.11 -21.12
CA LEU A 848 -22.68 0.82 -21.03
C LEU A 848 -23.02 -0.42 -21.87
N VAL A 849 -23.27 -1.55 -21.20
CA VAL A 849 -23.61 -2.83 -21.86
C VAL A 849 -25.02 -3.25 -21.44
N LEU A 850 -25.93 -3.19 -22.41
CA LEU A 850 -27.35 -3.52 -22.27
C LEU A 850 -27.77 -4.68 -23.19
N ARG A 851 -26.81 -5.34 -23.84
CA ARG A 851 -27.04 -6.38 -24.85
C ARG A 851 -27.97 -7.49 -24.38
N SER A 852 -28.68 -8.15 -25.29
CA SER A 852 -29.46 -9.35 -25.02
C SER A 852 -30.44 -9.16 -23.85
N ASN A 853 -31.33 -8.17 -23.98
CA ASN A 853 -32.41 -7.85 -23.05
C ASN A 853 -33.72 -7.67 -23.84
N GLN A 854 -34.78 -7.16 -23.20
CA GLN A 854 -36.07 -6.87 -23.83
C GLN A 854 -36.33 -5.36 -23.94
N LEU A 855 -35.26 -4.55 -24.06
CA LEU A 855 -35.38 -3.10 -24.15
C LEU A 855 -36.04 -2.68 -25.46
N ASN A 856 -36.91 -1.68 -25.42
CA ASN A 856 -37.73 -1.29 -26.57
C ASN A 856 -37.83 0.23 -26.76
N GLY A 857 -38.60 0.63 -27.77
CA GLY A 857 -38.83 2.03 -28.11
C GLY A 857 -37.71 2.62 -28.98
N THR A 858 -37.70 3.94 -29.06
CA THR A 858 -36.73 4.70 -29.88
C THR A 858 -35.64 5.31 -29.01
N ILE A 859 -34.44 5.50 -29.54
CA ILE A 859 -33.41 6.33 -28.90
C ILE A 859 -33.73 7.81 -29.20
N ARG A 860 -34.64 8.41 -28.42
CA ARG A 860 -35.08 9.82 -28.52
C ARG A 860 -34.96 10.52 -27.15
N ASP A 861 -35.21 11.84 -27.12
CA ASP A 861 -35.17 12.73 -25.94
C ASP A 861 -33.79 13.19 -25.40
N LEU A 862 -32.86 13.51 -26.30
CA LEU A 862 -31.57 14.16 -25.93
C LEU A 862 -31.65 15.71 -25.83
N ARG A 863 -32.84 16.32 -26.00
CA ARG A 863 -33.01 17.78 -26.23
C ARG A 863 -32.98 18.68 -24.98
N ASN A 864 -32.83 18.15 -23.78
CA ASN A 864 -32.90 18.93 -22.53
C ASN A 864 -31.55 19.47 -22.03
N GLY A 865 -30.64 19.91 -22.91
CA GLY A 865 -29.57 20.85 -22.55
C GLY A 865 -28.46 20.36 -21.60
N TYR A 866 -28.33 19.06 -21.35
CA TYR A 866 -27.22 18.47 -20.61
C TYR A 866 -26.21 17.87 -21.60
N GLN A 867 -24.91 18.05 -21.34
CA GLN A 867 -23.84 17.29 -22.01
C GLN A 867 -24.08 15.80 -21.71
N GLN A 868 -24.42 14.99 -22.72
CA GLN A 868 -24.89 13.61 -22.49
C GLN A 868 -23.86 12.59 -22.95
N PHE A 869 -23.47 11.64 -22.10
CA PHE A 869 -22.56 10.53 -22.43
C PHE A 869 -21.17 10.95 -22.96
N THR A 870 -20.63 12.07 -22.47
CA THR A 870 -19.36 12.64 -22.95
C THR A 870 -18.16 11.73 -22.78
N SER A 871 -18.20 10.84 -21.79
CA SER A 871 -17.12 9.93 -21.39
C SER A 871 -17.25 8.50 -21.95
N LEU A 872 -18.34 8.19 -22.66
CA LEU A 872 -18.57 6.83 -23.16
C LEU A 872 -17.49 6.39 -24.16
N GLN A 873 -17.10 5.12 -24.02
CA GLN A 873 -16.14 4.45 -24.88
C GLN A 873 -16.63 3.10 -25.41
N ILE A 874 -17.48 2.40 -24.67
CA ILE A 874 -18.09 1.14 -25.12
C ILE A 874 -19.60 1.27 -24.89
N ILE A 875 -20.36 1.12 -25.96
CA ILE A 875 -21.82 1.05 -25.91
C ILE A 875 -22.29 -0.18 -26.70
N ASP A 876 -22.92 -1.11 -25.99
CA ASP A 876 -23.42 -2.37 -26.55
C ASP A 876 -24.92 -2.50 -26.24
N LEU A 877 -25.74 -2.30 -27.26
CA LEU A 877 -27.20 -2.40 -27.24
C LEU A 877 -27.70 -3.61 -28.03
N ALA A 878 -26.80 -4.51 -28.43
CA ALA A 878 -27.11 -5.57 -29.37
C ALA A 878 -28.23 -6.50 -28.87
N SER A 879 -28.99 -7.11 -29.77
CA SER A 879 -30.02 -8.11 -29.41
C SER A 879 -31.07 -7.58 -28.43
N ASN A 880 -31.75 -6.50 -28.82
CA ASN A 880 -32.87 -5.89 -28.11
C ASN A 880 -34.04 -5.63 -29.08
N HIS A 881 -35.07 -4.93 -28.63
CA HIS A 881 -36.25 -4.56 -29.43
C HIS A 881 -36.29 -3.05 -29.75
N PHE A 882 -35.15 -2.38 -29.82
CA PHE A 882 -35.11 -0.97 -30.19
C PHE A 882 -35.55 -0.75 -31.64
N SER A 883 -36.17 0.39 -31.92
CA SER A 883 -36.79 0.71 -33.21
C SER A 883 -36.68 2.20 -33.56
N GLY A 884 -37.12 2.56 -34.76
CA GLY A 884 -37.06 3.94 -35.28
C GLY A 884 -35.68 4.33 -35.80
N ASP A 885 -35.57 5.58 -36.23
CA ASP A 885 -34.33 6.13 -36.81
C ASP A 885 -33.27 6.38 -35.73
N LEU A 886 -32.01 6.08 -36.05
CA LEU A 886 -30.87 6.58 -35.28
C LEU A 886 -30.67 8.07 -35.59
N HIS A 887 -30.73 8.92 -34.57
CA HIS A 887 -30.60 10.36 -34.71
C HIS A 887 -29.13 10.82 -34.54
N SER A 888 -28.72 11.85 -35.28
CA SER A 888 -27.32 12.31 -35.27
C SER A 888 -26.87 12.83 -33.90
N GLU A 889 -27.81 13.38 -33.12
CA GLU A 889 -27.57 13.95 -31.79
C GLU A 889 -26.95 12.95 -30.80
N LEU A 890 -27.23 11.64 -30.94
CA LEU A 890 -26.63 10.61 -30.08
C LEU A 890 -25.10 10.60 -30.23
N PHE A 891 -24.64 10.61 -31.48
CA PHE A 891 -23.21 10.51 -31.80
C PHE A 891 -22.50 11.84 -31.60
N ASP A 892 -23.19 12.97 -31.76
CA ASP A 892 -22.63 14.31 -31.57
C ASP A 892 -22.18 14.56 -30.12
N ASN A 893 -22.68 13.79 -29.14
CA ASN A 893 -22.31 13.94 -27.74
C ASN A 893 -21.28 12.92 -27.23
N LEU A 894 -20.85 11.95 -28.05
CA LEU A 894 -19.81 10.96 -27.70
C LEU A 894 -18.39 11.56 -27.84
N THR A 895 -18.12 12.66 -27.14
CA THR A 895 -16.90 13.46 -27.29
C THR A 895 -15.62 12.66 -27.07
N GLU A 896 -15.62 11.72 -26.12
CA GLU A 896 -14.47 10.86 -25.83
C GLU A 896 -14.10 9.95 -27.02
N MET A 897 -15.07 9.57 -27.88
CA MET A 897 -14.83 8.81 -29.10
C MET A 897 -14.40 9.70 -30.29
N MET A 898 -14.43 11.03 -30.16
CA MET A 898 -13.99 11.99 -31.18
C MET A 898 -12.53 12.45 -30.99
N ASN A 899 -11.98 12.33 -29.79
CA ASN A 899 -10.65 12.83 -29.46
C ASN A 899 -9.54 11.82 -29.82
N ASN A 900 -8.54 12.27 -30.58
CA ASN A 900 -7.37 11.47 -31.00
C ASN A 900 -6.21 11.49 -29.97
N SER A 901 -6.43 11.97 -28.74
CA SER A 901 -5.34 12.48 -27.89
C SER A 901 -4.44 11.45 -27.18
N ASN A 902 -4.73 10.14 -27.15
CA ASN A 902 -3.86 9.18 -26.45
C ASN A 902 -3.65 7.90 -27.28
N ASN A 903 -2.41 7.61 -27.68
CA ASN A 903 -2.04 6.32 -28.30
C ASN A 903 -1.77 5.22 -27.26
N GLU A 904 -1.50 5.60 -26.01
CA GLU A 904 -1.33 4.69 -24.88
C GLU A 904 -2.46 4.98 -23.87
N GLY A 905 -3.57 4.25 -24.02
CA GLY A 905 -4.67 4.33 -23.05
C GLY A 905 -4.23 3.75 -21.71
N ARG A 906 -4.64 4.37 -20.60
CA ARG A 906 -4.51 3.77 -19.26
C ARG A 906 -5.47 2.59 -19.12
N ILE A 907 -5.09 1.57 -18.35
CA ILE A 907 -5.98 0.47 -17.95
C ILE A 907 -7.03 1.07 -17.00
N LEU A 908 -8.30 0.70 -17.20
CA LEU A 908 -9.35 0.96 -16.22
C LEU A 908 -9.17 -0.01 -15.06
N GLU A 909 -8.61 0.51 -13.98
CA GLU A 909 -8.28 -0.23 -12.78
C GLU A 909 -8.55 0.63 -11.54
N HIS A 910 -8.96 -0.04 -10.47
CA HIS A 910 -9.28 0.58 -9.20
C HIS A 910 -8.10 0.43 -8.25
N HIS A 911 -7.53 1.56 -7.84
CA HIS A 911 -6.42 1.66 -6.88
C HIS A 911 -6.97 2.09 -5.53
N ASN A 912 -6.64 1.38 -4.46
CA ASN A 912 -6.84 1.87 -3.10
C ASN A 912 -5.50 2.38 -2.55
N ASN A 913 -5.56 3.34 -1.61
CA ASN A 913 -4.37 4.00 -1.05
C ASN A 913 -3.53 3.09 -0.11
N SER A 914 -3.89 1.82 0.04
CA SER A 914 -3.20 0.82 0.86
C SER A 914 -2.24 -0.02 0.01
N THR A 915 -0.99 -0.17 0.44
CA THR A 915 0.07 -0.92 -0.25
C THR A 915 -0.16 -2.44 -0.36
N TRP A 916 -1.20 -2.97 0.30
CA TRP A 916 -1.48 -4.42 0.43
C TRP A 916 -2.75 -4.87 -0.29
N GLU A 917 -3.44 -3.97 -1.00
CA GLU A 917 -4.72 -4.27 -1.62
C GLU A 917 -4.58 -4.53 -3.13
N PRO A 918 -5.16 -5.62 -3.66
CA PRO A 918 -5.03 -5.97 -5.07
C PRO A 918 -5.71 -4.92 -5.96
N VAL A 919 -4.98 -4.43 -6.96
CA VAL A 919 -5.52 -3.57 -8.02
C VAL A 919 -6.61 -4.33 -8.76
N TYR A 920 -7.84 -3.83 -8.71
CA TYR A 920 -8.99 -4.52 -9.29
C TYR A 920 -9.25 -4.07 -10.72
N GLN A 921 -9.42 -5.04 -11.64
CA GLN A 921 -9.59 -4.79 -13.07
C GLN A 921 -10.98 -5.18 -13.57
N ASP A 922 -11.60 -4.32 -14.38
CA ASP A 922 -12.92 -4.57 -14.94
C ASP A 922 -12.90 -5.54 -16.12
N THR A 923 -13.96 -6.35 -16.21
CA THR A 923 -14.13 -7.33 -17.27
C THR A 923 -15.43 -7.07 -18.01
N VAL A 924 -15.37 -6.94 -19.33
CA VAL A 924 -16.55 -6.68 -20.17
C VAL A 924 -16.57 -7.65 -21.35
N SER A 925 -17.77 -8.12 -21.71
CA SER A 925 -17.97 -8.94 -22.91
C SER A 925 -18.40 -8.07 -24.09
N VAL A 926 -17.58 -7.99 -25.13
CA VAL A 926 -17.86 -7.24 -26.35
C VAL A 926 -17.82 -8.14 -27.57
N THR A 927 -18.64 -7.87 -28.58
CA THR A 927 -18.52 -8.54 -29.88
C THR A 927 -17.58 -7.72 -30.78
N PHE A 928 -16.50 -8.34 -31.25
CA PHE A 928 -15.46 -7.69 -32.05
C PHE A 928 -14.91 -8.68 -33.08
N LYS A 929 -14.90 -8.30 -34.37
CA LYS A 929 -14.47 -9.18 -35.48
C LYS A 929 -15.17 -10.55 -35.51
N ASP A 930 -16.50 -10.54 -35.30
CA ASP A 930 -17.35 -11.75 -35.26
C ASP A 930 -17.07 -12.73 -34.11
N ALA A 931 -16.37 -12.28 -33.07
CA ALA A 931 -16.12 -13.06 -31.87
C ALA A 931 -16.59 -12.29 -30.63
N THR A 932 -17.22 -13.00 -29.69
CA THR A 932 -17.47 -12.47 -28.35
C THR A 932 -16.18 -12.58 -27.53
N LEU A 933 -15.60 -11.44 -27.17
CA LEU A 933 -14.36 -11.33 -26.41
C LEU A 933 -14.65 -10.88 -24.98
N SER A 934 -14.06 -11.56 -24.00
CA SER A 934 -14.01 -11.11 -22.61
C SER A 934 -12.75 -10.28 -22.41
N VAL A 935 -12.89 -8.97 -22.30
CA VAL A 935 -11.78 -8.02 -22.12
C VAL A 935 -11.59 -7.79 -20.63
N THR A 936 -10.55 -8.38 -20.04
CA THR A 936 -10.23 -8.31 -18.59
C THR A 936 -9.28 -7.16 -18.22
N ARG A 937 -8.67 -6.51 -19.22
CA ARG A 937 -7.82 -5.31 -19.08
C ARG A 937 -8.27 -4.26 -20.06
N ILE A 938 -9.27 -3.48 -19.66
CA ILE A 938 -9.93 -2.54 -20.56
C ILE A 938 -9.08 -1.28 -20.67
N LEU A 939 -8.43 -1.09 -21.81
CA LEU A 939 -7.72 0.13 -22.11
C LEU A 939 -8.72 1.24 -22.42
N THR A 940 -8.51 2.42 -21.83
CA THR A 940 -9.28 3.64 -22.16
C THR A 940 -9.20 4.03 -23.63
N ALA A 941 -8.22 3.51 -24.38
CA ALA A 941 -8.11 3.72 -25.83
C ALA A 941 -9.09 2.86 -26.66
N PHE A 942 -9.58 1.74 -26.13
CA PHE A 942 -10.42 0.80 -26.90
C PHE A 942 -11.88 1.28 -26.95
N LYS A 943 -12.38 1.57 -28.16
CA LYS A 943 -13.71 2.18 -28.38
C LYS A 943 -14.59 1.34 -29.31
N VAL A 944 -15.81 0.98 -28.89
CA VAL A 944 -16.72 0.10 -29.65
C VAL A 944 -18.18 0.56 -29.55
N ILE A 945 -18.91 0.47 -30.68
CA ILE A 945 -20.36 0.61 -30.76
C ILE A 945 -20.95 -0.66 -31.37
N ASP A 946 -21.87 -1.31 -30.66
CA ASP A 946 -22.64 -2.45 -31.16
C ASP A 946 -24.15 -2.24 -30.96
N PHE A 947 -24.87 -1.94 -32.04
CA PHE A 947 -26.32 -1.81 -32.08
C PHE A 947 -26.99 -2.92 -32.92
N SER A 948 -26.29 -4.03 -33.12
CA SER A 948 -26.76 -5.13 -33.97
C SER A 948 -28.02 -5.81 -33.43
N ASN A 949 -28.70 -6.57 -34.29
CA ASN A 949 -29.85 -7.41 -33.94
C ASN A 949 -30.94 -6.64 -33.18
N ASN A 950 -31.45 -5.59 -33.81
CA ASN A 950 -32.53 -4.74 -33.31
C ASN A 950 -33.53 -4.50 -34.45
N SER A 951 -34.46 -3.55 -34.29
CA SER A 951 -35.41 -3.12 -35.31
C SER A 951 -35.18 -1.67 -35.75
N PHE A 952 -33.95 -1.14 -35.64
CA PHE A 952 -33.62 0.22 -36.11
C PHE A 952 -33.88 0.35 -37.61
N GLU A 953 -34.36 1.52 -38.03
CA GLU A 953 -34.71 1.82 -39.42
C GLU A 953 -34.14 3.18 -39.85
N GLY A 954 -34.61 3.70 -41.00
CA GLY A 954 -34.09 4.95 -41.56
C GLY A 954 -32.70 4.80 -42.17
N SER A 955 -32.02 5.92 -42.39
CA SER A 955 -30.65 5.96 -42.91
C SER A 955 -29.62 5.88 -41.80
N ILE A 956 -28.48 5.24 -42.05
CA ILE A 956 -27.30 5.32 -41.17
C ILE A 956 -26.86 6.79 -41.06
N PRO A 957 -26.73 7.38 -39.86
CA PRO A 957 -26.30 8.77 -39.71
C PRO A 957 -24.84 9.00 -40.10
N GLY A 958 -24.59 9.99 -40.96
CA GLY A 958 -23.22 10.39 -41.31
C GLY A 958 -22.41 10.96 -40.13
N SER A 959 -23.05 11.37 -39.03
CA SER A 959 -22.37 11.87 -37.82
C SER A 959 -21.51 10.80 -37.12
N ILE A 960 -21.78 9.50 -37.34
CA ILE A 960 -20.90 8.42 -36.87
C ILE A 960 -19.46 8.62 -37.39
N GLY A 961 -19.30 9.19 -38.59
CA GLY A 961 -17.98 9.51 -39.16
C GLY A 961 -17.16 10.56 -38.39
N ARG A 962 -17.72 11.18 -37.34
CA ARG A 962 -16.98 12.06 -36.41
C ARG A 962 -16.23 11.30 -35.32
N LEU A 963 -16.59 10.04 -35.07
CA LEU A 963 -16.04 9.21 -33.99
C LEU A 963 -14.70 8.59 -34.39
N VAL A 964 -13.73 9.42 -34.76
CA VAL A 964 -12.46 9.01 -35.39
C VAL A 964 -11.61 8.04 -34.55
N SER A 965 -11.90 7.92 -33.25
CA SER A 965 -11.24 6.98 -32.33
C SER A 965 -11.90 5.61 -32.23
N LEU A 966 -12.95 5.34 -33.02
CA LEU A 966 -13.70 4.08 -33.00
C LEU A 966 -12.87 2.91 -33.57
N HIS A 967 -12.87 1.77 -32.87
CA HIS A 967 -12.20 0.53 -33.28
C HIS A 967 -13.19 -0.50 -33.85
N GLY A 968 -14.41 -0.55 -33.30
CA GLY A 968 -15.46 -1.48 -33.76
C GLY A 968 -16.81 -0.81 -33.95
N LEU A 969 -17.48 -1.12 -35.06
CA LEU A 969 -18.84 -0.67 -35.37
C LEU A 969 -19.68 -1.85 -35.88
N SER A 970 -20.78 -2.15 -35.20
CA SER A 970 -21.74 -3.16 -35.65
C SER A 970 -23.17 -2.58 -35.66
N LEU A 971 -23.79 -2.58 -36.84
CA LEU A 971 -25.18 -2.18 -37.08
C LEU A 971 -25.98 -3.30 -37.77
N SER A 972 -25.45 -4.51 -37.79
CA SER A 972 -26.03 -5.63 -38.54
C SER A 972 -27.36 -6.11 -37.98
N TYR A 973 -28.11 -6.88 -38.79
CA TYR A 973 -29.42 -7.42 -38.39
C TYR A 973 -30.42 -6.36 -37.92
N ASN A 974 -30.52 -5.26 -38.68
CA ASN A 974 -31.49 -4.19 -38.46
C ASN A 974 -32.38 -4.02 -39.71
N ASN A 975 -33.04 -2.87 -39.83
CA ASN A 975 -33.86 -2.52 -40.99
C ASN A 975 -33.36 -1.22 -41.67
N PHE A 976 -32.08 -0.86 -41.53
CA PHE A 976 -31.51 0.35 -42.13
C PHE A 976 -31.68 0.37 -43.66
N ARG A 977 -31.96 1.55 -44.21
CA ARG A 977 -32.22 1.83 -45.62
C ARG A 977 -31.35 2.97 -46.12
N GLY A 978 -31.41 3.27 -47.42
CA GLY A 978 -30.63 4.35 -48.02
C GLY A 978 -29.18 3.97 -48.25
N GLN A 979 -28.34 4.95 -48.54
CA GLN A 979 -26.92 4.73 -48.87
C GLN A 979 -26.05 4.60 -47.63
N ILE A 980 -24.94 3.87 -47.74
CA ILE A 980 -23.87 3.89 -46.74
C ILE A 980 -23.21 5.28 -46.78
N PRO A 981 -23.17 6.03 -45.66
CA PRO A 981 -22.57 7.37 -45.63
C PRO A 981 -21.06 7.32 -45.92
N SER A 982 -20.60 8.13 -46.87
CA SER A 982 -19.16 8.25 -47.19
C SER A 982 -18.34 8.77 -46.01
N GLN A 983 -18.96 9.51 -45.08
CA GLN A 983 -18.34 10.02 -43.85
C GLN A 983 -17.77 8.91 -42.97
N LEU A 984 -18.26 7.66 -43.05
CA LEU A 984 -17.67 6.53 -42.32
C LEU A 984 -16.23 6.23 -42.76
N GLY A 985 -15.80 6.69 -43.94
CA GLY A 985 -14.40 6.62 -44.40
C GLY A 985 -13.41 7.43 -43.54
N ASN A 986 -13.90 8.34 -42.68
CA ASN A 986 -13.07 9.10 -41.74
C ASN A 986 -12.60 8.29 -40.53
N LEU A 987 -13.14 7.09 -40.29
CA LEU A 987 -12.87 6.28 -39.11
C LEU A 987 -11.54 5.50 -39.24
N THR A 988 -10.42 6.20 -39.39
CA THR A 988 -9.13 5.58 -39.77
C THR A 988 -8.58 4.55 -38.77
N ARG A 989 -9.07 4.54 -37.52
CA ARG A 989 -8.73 3.55 -36.48
C ARG A 989 -9.65 2.32 -36.46
N LEU A 990 -10.70 2.31 -37.28
CA LEU A 990 -11.69 1.23 -37.30
C LEU A 990 -11.06 -0.07 -37.79
N GLU A 991 -11.19 -1.12 -36.99
CA GLU A 991 -10.65 -2.46 -37.26
C GLU A 991 -11.72 -3.47 -37.66
N SER A 992 -12.96 -3.26 -37.21
CA SER A 992 -14.11 -4.15 -37.41
C SER A 992 -15.36 -3.36 -37.80
N MET A 993 -15.96 -3.70 -38.94
CA MET A 993 -17.22 -3.09 -39.41
C MET A 993 -18.22 -4.17 -39.85
N ASP A 994 -19.40 -4.22 -39.21
CA ASP A 994 -20.53 -5.06 -39.62
C ASP A 994 -21.76 -4.21 -39.96
N LEU A 995 -22.17 -4.22 -41.24
CA LEU A 995 -23.42 -3.61 -41.72
C LEU A 995 -24.34 -4.65 -42.39
N SER A 996 -24.07 -5.93 -42.20
CA SER A 996 -24.79 -7.02 -42.87
C SER A 996 -26.26 -7.14 -42.46
N CYS A 997 -27.05 -7.85 -43.26
CA CYS A 997 -28.46 -8.15 -42.97
C CYS A 997 -29.29 -6.88 -42.69
N ASN A 998 -29.27 -5.95 -43.65
CA ASN A 998 -30.01 -4.69 -43.65
C ASN A 998 -30.65 -4.47 -45.05
N ASN A 999 -31.27 -3.30 -45.28
CA ASN A 999 -31.88 -2.92 -46.55
C ASN A 999 -31.10 -1.76 -47.24
N LEU A 1000 -29.77 -1.74 -47.10
CA LEU A 1000 -28.92 -0.67 -47.63
C LEU A 1000 -28.85 -0.72 -49.16
N LEU A 1001 -28.76 0.44 -49.79
CA LEU A 1001 -28.85 0.66 -51.24
C LEU A 1001 -27.66 1.49 -51.76
N GLY A 1002 -27.45 1.52 -53.07
CA GLY A 1002 -26.41 2.34 -53.70
C GLY A 1002 -25.04 1.67 -53.72
N GLU A 1003 -23.99 2.46 -53.94
CA GLU A 1003 -22.61 1.96 -54.04
C GLU A 1003 -21.92 1.90 -52.67
N ILE A 1004 -20.91 1.02 -52.56
CA ILE A 1004 -19.99 1.05 -51.41
C ILE A 1004 -19.08 2.28 -51.57
N PRO A 1005 -19.03 3.21 -50.60
CA PRO A 1005 -18.26 4.45 -50.74
C PRO A 1005 -16.79 4.21 -51.04
N GLN A 1006 -16.24 4.90 -52.04
CA GLN A 1006 -14.83 4.78 -52.41
C GLN A 1006 -13.90 5.26 -51.28
N GLU A 1007 -14.39 6.16 -50.43
CA GLU A 1007 -13.73 6.65 -49.23
C GLU A 1007 -13.36 5.50 -48.26
N PHE A 1008 -14.03 4.35 -48.29
CA PHE A 1008 -13.67 3.25 -47.39
C PHE A 1008 -12.26 2.69 -47.67
N THR A 1009 -11.68 2.98 -48.84
CA THR A 1009 -10.28 2.64 -49.14
C THR A 1009 -9.26 3.36 -48.26
N SER A 1010 -9.63 4.43 -47.53
CA SER A 1010 -8.77 5.08 -46.54
C SER A 1010 -8.74 4.39 -45.18
N LEU A 1011 -9.60 3.39 -44.94
CA LEU A 1011 -9.67 2.65 -43.68
C LEU A 1011 -8.57 1.57 -43.61
N THR A 1012 -7.31 1.99 -43.46
CA THR A 1012 -6.14 1.09 -43.51
C THR A 1012 -6.05 0.11 -42.34
N SER A 1013 -6.69 0.44 -41.22
CA SER A 1013 -6.72 -0.40 -40.00
C SER A 1013 -7.82 -1.47 -40.06
N LEU A 1014 -8.74 -1.38 -41.03
CA LEU A 1014 -9.87 -2.27 -41.16
C LEU A 1014 -9.39 -3.67 -41.53
N SER A 1015 -9.67 -4.63 -40.65
CA SER A 1015 -9.21 -6.02 -40.74
C SER A 1015 -10.35 -7.02 -40.84
N TRP A 1016 -11.57 -6.60 -40.49
CA TRP A 1016 -12.78 -7.39 -40.61
C TRP A 1016 -13.93 -6.53 -41.14
N LEU A 1017 -14.59 -6.98 -42.20
CA LEU A 1017 -15.69 -6.28 -42.87
C LEU A 1017 -16.80 -7.26 -43.24
N ASN A 1018 -18.05 -6.92 -42.93
CA ASN A 1018 -19.21 -7.65 -43.42
C ASN A 1018 -20.31 -6.68 -43.91
N LEU A 1019 -20.61 -6.75 -45.20
CA LEU A 1019 -21.66 -5.99 -45.89
C LEU A 1019 -22.70 -6.91 -46.55
N SER A 1020 -22.67 -8.21 -46.21
CA SER A 1020 -23.52 -9.21 -46.85
C SER A 1020 -25.01 -8.97 -46.60
N HIS A 1021 -25.84 -9.52 -47.47
CA HIS A 1021 -27.30 -9.48 -47.38
C HIS A 1021 -27.85 -8.05 -47.21
N ASN A 1022 -27.56 -7.23 -48.21
CA ASN A 1022 -28.11 -5.90 -48.43
C ASN A 1022 -28.58 -5.79 -49.89
N ASN A 1023 -28.93 -4.58 -50.34
CA ASN A 1023 -29.26 -4.29 -51.74
C ASN A 1023 -28.25 -3.33 -52.37
N LEU A 1024 -26.96 -3.53 -52.08
CA LEU A 1024 -25.85 -2.74 -52.61
C LEU A 1024 -25.60 -3.07 -54.09
N SER A 1025 -25.05 -2.09 -54.81
CA SER A 1025 -24.87 -2.11 -56.26
C SER A 1025 -23.54 -1.48 -56.67
N GLY A 1026 -23.11 -1.69 -57.91
CA GLY A 1026 -21.90 -1.06 -58.44
C GLY A 1026 -20.61 -1.85 -58.16
N ARG A 1027 -19.46 -1.20 -58.41
CA ARG A 1027 -18.14 -1.85 -58.30
C ARG A 1027 -17.64 -1.82 -56.86
N ILE A 1028 -17.15 -2.96 -56.36
CA ILE A 1028 -16.45 -3.03 -55.07
C ILE A 1028 -15.17 -2.17 -55.13
N PRO A 1029 -14.97 -1.21 -54.19
CA PRO A 1029 -13.79 -0.35 -54.16
C PRO A 1029 -12.47 -1.14 -54.20
N GLN A 1030 -11.52 -0.65 -55.00
CA GLN A 1030 -10.22 -1.27 -55.19
C GLN A 1030 -9.17 -0.49 -54.39
N GLY A 1031 -8.95 -0.88 -53.14
CA GLY A 1031 -7.90 -0.33 -52.25
C GLY A 1031 -7.27 -1.46 -51.43
N ASN A 1032 -6.03 -1.30 -50.98
CA ASN A 1032 -5.20 -2.39 -50.47
C ASN A 1032 -5.93 -3.35 -49.50
N GLN A 1033 -6.55 -2.84 -48.42
CA GLN A 1033 -7.31 -3.70 -47.49
C GLN A 1033 -8.63 -4.23 -48.04
N PHE A 1034 -9.28 -3.53 -48.97
CA PHE A 1034 -10.52 -4.01 -49.57
C PHE A 1034 -10.33 -5.28 -50.42
N LEU A 1035 -9.11 -5.48 -50.95
CA LEU A 1035 -8.77 -6.67 -51.72
C LEU A 1035 -8.57 -7.92 -50.84
N THR A 1036 -8.38 -7.76 -49.52
CA THR A 1036 -8.13 -8.88 -48.61
C THR A 1036 -9.41 -9.51 -48.08
N PHE A 1037 -10.57 -8.85 -48.22
CA PHE A 1037 -11.84 -9.38 -47.70
C PHE A 1037 -12.40 -10.50 -48.58
N PRO A 1038 -12.93 -11.57 -47.97
CA PRO A 1038 -13.47 -12.71 -48.69
C PRO A 1038 -14.78 -12.36 -49.43
N SER A 1039 -15.16 -13.18 -50.42
CA SER A 1039 -16.42 -13.03 -51.16
C SER A 1039 -17.66 -13.05 -50.26
N SER A 1040 -17.58 -13.77 -49.13
CA SER A 1040 -18.65 -13.85 -48.13
C SER A 1040 -19.00 -12.48 -47.52
N SER A 1041 -18.04 -11.56 -47.40
CA SER A 1041 -18.27 -10.20 -46.91
C SER A 1041 -19.24 -9.39 -47.77
N PHE A 1042 -19.50 -9.81 -49.01
CA PHE A 1042 -20.33 -9.10 -49.98
C PHE A 1042 -21.52 -9.92 -50.47
N GLU A 1043 -21.69 -11.14 -49.96
CA GLU A 1043 -22.72 -12.09 -50.38
C GLU A 1043 -24.14 -11.50 -50.26
N GLY A 1044 -25.11 -11.99 -51.05
CA GLY A 1044 -26.50 -11.51 -50.97
C GLY A 1044 -26.79 -10.15 -51.62
N ASN A 1045 -25.79 -9.44 -52.15
CA ASN A 1045 -25.96 -8.18 -52.90
C ASN A 1045 -25.91 -8.44 -54.42
N ALA A 1046 -27.07 -8.65 -55.06
CA ALA A 1046 -27.15 -9.12 -56.45
C ALA A 1046 -26.51 -8.18 -57.49
N ASP A 1047 -26.47 -6.88 -57.19
CA ASP A 1047 -26.02 -5.84 -58.12
C ASP A 1047 -24.55 -5.42 -57.94
N LEU A 1048 -23.84 -5.97 -56.95
CA LEU A 1048 -22.39 -5.77 -56.81
C LEU A 1048 -21.59 -6.54 -57.87
N CYS A 1049 -20.45 -5.98 -58.26
CA CYS A 1049 -19.47 -6.63 -59.13
C CYS A 1049 -18.04 -6.28 -58.68
N GLY A 1050 -17.05 -7.13 -58.98
CA GLY A 1050 -15.67 -6.89 -58.55
C GLY A 1050 -14.83 -8.16 -58.56
N ILE A 1051 -13.52 -8.03 -58.31
CA ILE A 1051 -12.59 -9.18 -58.36
C ILE A 1051 -12.85 -10.24 -57.29
N GLN A 1052 -13.50 -9.85 -56.19
CA GLN A 1052 -13.89 -10.72 -55.09
C GLN A 1052 -15.16 -11.54 -55.40
N LEU A 1053 -15.88 -11.19 -56.49
CA LEU A 1053 -17.13 -11.82 -56.88
C LEU A 1053 -16.99 -12.53 -58.23
N SER A 1054 -17.87 -13.48 -58.51
CA SER A 1054 -17.95 -14.13 -59.83
C SER A 1054 -18.46 -13.21 -60.94
N LYS A 1055 -19.12 -12.09 -60.57
CA LYS A 1055 -19.65 -11.08 -61.49
C LYS A 1055 -18.59 -9.99 -61.73
N GLU A 1056 -18.00 -10.00 -62.92
CA GLU A 1056 -17.06 -8.94 -63.35
C GLU A 1056 -17.80 -7.65 -63.73
N CYS A 1057 -17.25 -6.50 -63.35
CA CYS A 1057 -17.82 -5.19 -63.70
C CYS A 1057 -17.54 -4.83 -65.16
N GLY A 1058 -18.47 -5.13 -66.06
CA GLY A 1058 -18.41 -4.69 -67.45
C GLY A 1058 -18.47 -3.16 -67.59
N THR A 1059 -17.60 -2.59 -68.42
CA THR A 1059 -17.72 -1.20 -68.88
C THR A 1059 -18.96 -1.08 -69.76
N GLN A 1060 -19.99 -0.31 -69.35
CA GLN A 1060 -21.18 -0.13 -70.18
C GLN A 1060 -20.89 0.66 -71.46
N GLY A 1061 -21.37 0.13 -72.59
CA GLY A 1061 -21.94 0.91 -73.69
C GLY A 1061 -23.43 0.54 -73.83
N PRO A 1062 -24.31 1.45 -74.29
CA PRO A 1062 -25.74 1.23 -74.29
C PRO A 1062 -26.15 0.24 -75.40
N ASP A 1063 -27.31 -0.37 -75.21
CA ASP A 1063 -28.03 -1.28 -76.10
C ASP A 1063 -27.54 -2.74 -76.15
N SER A 1064 -28.31 -3.64 -75.53
CA SER A 1064 -29.19 -4.49 -76.33
C SER A 1064 -30.17 -5.28 -75.45
N THR A 1065 -31.43 -5.11 -75.81
CA THR A 1065 -32.55 -5.99 -75.52
C THR A 1065 -32.25 -7.46 -75.80
N THR A 1066 -32.53 -8.35 -74.86
CA THR A 1066 -33.20 -9.62 -75.17
C THR A 1066 -33.82 -10.26 -73.94
N ARG A 1067 -35.08 -10.66 -74.10
CA ARG A 1067 -35.93 -11.34 -73.12
C ARG A 1067 -35.75 -12.85 -73.29
N SER A 1068 -35.75 -13.56 -72.17
CA SER A 1068 -36.11 -14.98 -71.98
C SER A 1068 -35.10 -16.06 -72.42
N THR A 1069 -34.64 -16.87 -71.45
CA THR A 1069 -35.04 -18.29 -71.35
C THR A 1069 -34.79 -18.83 -69.94
N LEU A 1070 -35.63 -19.78 -69.53
CA LEU A 1070 -35.76 -20.37 -68.19
C LEU A 1070 -34.43 -20.80 -67.53
N ALA A 1071 -34.26 -20.45 -66.26
CA ALA A 1071 -33.37 -21.16 -65.33
C ALA A 1071 -34.14 -22.31 -64.65
N PRO A 1072 -33.52 -23.47 -64.42
CA PRO A 1072 -34.19 -24.63 -63.85
C PRO A 1072 -34.47 -24.44 -62.35
N LYS A 1073 -35.62 -24.97 -61.89
CA LYS A 1073 -35.86 -25.24 -60.47
C LYS A 1073 -34.72 -26.10 -59.93
N HIS A 1074 -33.92 -25.57 -58.99
CA HIS A 1074 -33.10 -26.42 -58.15
C HIS A 1074 -33.91 -26.82 -56.92
N ASN A 1075 -34.07 -28.13 -56.78
CA ASN A 1075 -34.82 -28.81 -55.75
C ASN A 1075 -34.22 -28.59 -54.35
N THR A 1076 -35.12 -28.44 -53.39
CA THR A 1076 -35.00 -28.67 -51.95
C THR A 1076 -34.53 -30.10 -51.67
N LEU A 1077 -33.22 -30.35 -51.68
CA LEU A 1077 -32.66 -31.68 -51.38
C LEU A 1077 -31.37 -31.66 -50.54
N TRP A 1078 -31.01 -30.49 -49.98
CA TRP A 1078 -29.83 -30.31 -49.12
C TRP A 1078 -30.18 -30.23 -47.62
N GLN A 1079 -31.36 -29.72 -47.24
CA GLN A 1079 -31.81 -29.67 -45.84
C GLN A 1079 -32.07 -31.06 -45.24
N ASP A 1080 -32.80 -31.93 -45.95
CA ASP A 1080 -33.10 -33.30 -45.46
C ASP A 1080 -31.86 -34.20 -45.31
N ARG A 1081 -30.74 -33.88 -45.99
CA ARG A 1081 -29.50 -34.65 -45.85
C ARG A 1081 -28.61 -34.16 -44.72
N PHE A 1082 -28.72 -32.90 -44.31
CA PHE A 1082 -27.88 -32.33 -43.26
C PHE A 1082 -28.38 -32.75 -41.87
N ASP A 1083 -29.70 -32.71 -41.66
CA ASP A 1083 -30.34 -33.20 -40.42
C ASP A 1083 -30.12 -34.70 -40.22
N ALA A 1084 -30.15 -35.47 -41.32
CA ALA A 1084 -29.88 -36.91 -41.28
C ALA A 1084 -28.41 -37.23 -40.94
N ILE A 1085 -27.44 -36.39 -41.35
CA ILE A 1085 -26.01 -36.56 -41.05
C ILE A 1085 -25.72 -36.19 -39.59
N ILE A 1086 -26.30 -35.10 -39.07
CA ILE A 1086 -26.19 -34.72 -37.65
C ILE A 1086 -26.81 -35.80 -36.75
N LEU A 1087 -27.98 -36.32 -37.12
CA LEU A 1087 -28.63 -37.41 -36.38
C LEU A 1087 -27.80 -38.71 -36.41
N PHE A 1088 -27.15 -39.03 -37.53
CA PHE A 1088 -26.25 -40.20 -37.63
C PHE A 1088 -24.96 -40.03 -36.82
N ILE A 1089 -24.42 -38.81 -36.73
CA ILE A 1089 -23.21 -38.50 -35.95
C ILE A 1089 -23.50 -38.52 -34.44
N CYS A 1090 -24.65 -37.99 -34.01
CA CYS A 1090 -25.10 -38.01 -32.61
C CYS A 1090 -25.34 -39.44 -32.08
N VAL A 1091 -25.78 -40.36 -32.96
CA VAL A 1091 -26.02 -41.77 -32.60
C VAL A 1091 -24.77 -42.64 -32.77
N GLY A 1092 -23.85 -42.30 -33.68
CA GLY A 1092 -22.66 -43.10 -34.00
C GLY A 1092 -21.40 -42.78 -33.18
N LEU A 1093 -21.20 -41.54 -32.72
CA LEU A 1093 -19.98 -41.10 -32.02
C LEU A 1093 -20.20 -40.64 -30.57
N GLY A 1094 -21.45 -40.62 -30.10
CA GLY A 1094 -21.82 -40.23 -28.74
C GLY A 1094 -22.16 -38.75 -28.60
N PHE A 1095 -23.11 -38.46 -27.72
CA PHE A 1095 -23.76 -37.14 -27.54
C PHE A 1095 -22.76 -36.00 -27.30
N GLY A 1096 -21.63 -36.26 -26.65
CA GLY A 1096 -20.60 -35.25 -26.37
C GLY A 1096 -19.84 -34.73 -27.59
N VAL A 1097 -19.53 -35.60 -28.56
CA VAL A 1097 -18.79 -35.21 -29.79
C VAL A 1097 -19.73 -34.57 -30.80
N GLY A 1098 -20.97 -35.06 -30.91
CA GLY A 1098 -22.02 -34.43 -31.72
C GLY A 1098 -22.38 -33.02 -31.25
N PHE A 1099 -22.45 -32.82 -29.93
CA PHE A 1099 -22.68 -31.50 -29.33
C PHE A 1099 -21.48 -30.56 -29.53
N ALA A 1100 -20.24 -31.05 -29.37
CA ALA A 1100 -19.04 -30.26 -29.64
C ALA A 1100 -18.96 -29.79 -31.10
N LEU A 1101 -19.32 -30.65 -32.06
CA LEU A 1101 -19.39 -30.26 -33.46
C LEU A 1101 -20.56 -29.30 -33.75
N ALA A 1102 -21.71 -29.45 -33.09
CA ALA A 1102 -22.82 -28.49 -33.20
C ALA A 1102 -22.45 -27.10 -32.63
N VAL A 1103 -21.61 -27.04 -31.60
CA VAL A 1103 -21.05 -25.78 -31.05
C VAL A 1103 -19.99 -25.19 -32.00
N ILE A 1104 -19.16 -26.03 -32.63
CA ILE A 1104 -18.16 -25.60 -33.62
C ILE A 1104 -18.83 -25.10 -34.91
N PHE A 1105 -19.96 -25.68 -35.32
CA PHE A 1105 -20.77 -25.24 -36.46
C PHE A 1105 -21.89 -24.25 -36.09
N GLY A 1106 -22.02 -23.88 -34.81
CA GLY A 1106 -22.93 -22.84 -34.32
C GLY A 1106 -22.83 -21.48 -35.03
N PRO A 1107 -21.66 -21.05 -35.58
CA PRO A 1107 -21.59 -19.84 -36.39
C PRO A 1107 -22.43 -19.89 -37.68
N PHE A 1108 -22.83 -21.08 -38.15
CA PHE A 1108 -23.74 -21.21 -39.31
C PHE A 1108 -25.20 -20.89 -38.98
N TYR A 1109 -25.58 -20.76 -37.69
CA TYR A 1109 -26.92 -20.30 -37.29
C TYR A 1109 -27.18 -18.83 -37.67
N HIS A 1110 -26.12 -18.02 -37.85
CA HIS A 1110 -26.22 -16.64 -38.34
C HIS A 1110 -26.69 -16.56 -39.81
N ILE A 1111 -26.41 -17.58 -40.62
CA ILE A 1111 -26.86 -17.62 -42.02
C ILE A 1111 -28.37 -17.91 -42.12
N GLU A 1112 -28.94 -18.68 -41.19
CA GLU A 1112 -30.38 -19.01 -41.17
C GLU A 1112 -31.27 -17.81 -40.82
N GLY A 1113 -30.85 -16.94 -39.90
CA GLY A 1113 -31.62 -15.76 -39.50
C GLY A 1113 -31.77 -14.72 -40.62
N CYS A 1114 -30.73 -14.57 -41.45
CA CYS A 1114 -30.73 -13.63 -42.57
C CYS A 1114 -31.56 -14.14 -43.77
N LEU A 1115 -31.50 -15.45 -44.04
CA LEU A 1115 -32.33 -16.11 -45.06
C LEU A 1115 -33.83 -16.14 -44.68
N CYS A 1116 -34.16 -16.25 -43.39
CA CYS A 1116 -35.55 -16.21 -42.90
C CYS A 1116 -36.23 -14.83 -43.01
N LYS A 1117 -35.49 -13.72 -43.06
CA LYS A 1117 -36.06 -12.36 -43.25
C LYS A 1117 -36.38 -12.03 -44.71
N HIS A 1118 -35.79 -12.77 -45.66
CA HIS A 1118 -35.92 -12.55 -47.11
C HIS A 1118 -36.74 -13.64 -47.84
N MET A 1119 -37.26 -14.63 -47.11
CA MET A 1119 -38.37 -15.52 -47.55
C MET A 1119 -39.70 -14.96 -47.08
#